data_AF-A0A1V4KGL3-F1
#
_entry.id   AF-A0A1V4KGL3-F1
#
_cell.length_a   1.000
_cell.length_b   1.000
_cell.length_c   1.000
_cell.angle_alpha   90.00
_cell.angle_beta   90.00
_cell.angle_gamma   90.00
#
_symmetry.space_group_name_H-M   'P 1'
#
loop_
_entity.id
_entity.type
_entity.pdbx_description
1 polymer ?
#
loop_
_entity_poly.entity_id
_entity_poly.type
_entity_poly.pdbx_seq_one_letter_code
_entity_poly.pdbx_strand_id
1 'polypeptide(L)'
;MRNLRKADLLTLTDCYVKLWLPTASRQEARTRTVRNCSNPVWNETFHFVIQSEVKNILELTVCDEDTFTPDDQLLTVRFDVAKIQPGEKVQLNFKLNPEHGSTSRNMDVTNPLAVPLPPLDLGKEVTVMRGESYEVSVKEEDGCKNLDLRLGFDLCAEEQDFICKRKKVVAAALKNVLQLDEDLEEDEVPVVAVMTTGGGIRSVTSLFGSLLGLQELGVLDCVSYISGLSATTWTMAKLYEDANWSQKDLRDPICDIRRNVTKSKLQCFSLDRMKYYEEELCERKEEGHKLSFADFWGLFIESMLHEQESTHKLSDQQLAVNQGQNPLPIYLSLNVKDDFSTLDFKEWVEFTPYEVGFLKYGAFVHSEDFGSEFFMGHLMKKIPESRICFLEGTWSNIFSQSFMDAVYLSGHSEDFWHRWTRDTANDIEEHPALPKKPHEQTTSLSIPKGFLSNALREMMTGRLVVSTYHNFLKGLQLHNKYLENERFCMWKVTLSDCYVTLWLPTASTEKVRTRTIKNSKNPVWNEAFCYKVDRRIKNVLELKVCDEDTMSRDDELCTVLFDIDKLTVGRTVRVKFQLNPQAREELEVEFTLQNTLDYPDSIITNGVLVARDIYCLEVRVDTGKLKQQSTSQKLTFTVKGSHEGSQTISLDSEPSLRIIVFHCVINDQTRLDITLSEELVDETENSRVLSFPLNSLPLQKEIIVEEDQSFHLCLTARKCSGDLDVRLGFSLCKEEQDFLRKRKKYVAAALKKILHLEEDLKEHEVPVVAITTTGGGTRSLTAMYGSLLGLQKLNLLDCISYIGGLSGTTWTMANLYEDANWSQKYLEDAINEARKQVTKSKICCFSLDCLKYYYNDLMERTKEGHNTSFIDLWGLVIESMLHDKKDEHRLSDQRQAVDNGQNPLPIYVAINLKSNYSAQAFREWLEFTPYEVGHLKYGASIRAEDFGSKFFMGRLVKRLSETRICYMQGMWSSIFSIDVMYVWNLATDSEDFWCRWTRDRVQDIDEEPLLSMNPYEIDTCLLTPSSILSSALRDVLTGRPTIAQYPNFIRGFQMHSKYLESEGFSTWKDTVIDSFPNKLMETANDDLSLVDTGFFINTSYPPLLRSKREVDVILHLNYSGGSQTLPLDQIAKYFSGQGIPFPKIEISEEDRENLKECYVFEDADSPQAPTVLFFPLVNDTFKKYKAPGVERTPEEMDEGKVDVCSVLSPFTTREVCFSENNFDKLVKLTDYNVLNNEKLIIRALSLAVARRRQRNY
;
A
#
# COMPACT_ATOMS: atom_id res chain seq x y z
N MET A 1 24.11 34.92 24.59
CA MET A 1 23.69 33.52 24.37
C MET A 1 24.68 32.59 25.07
N ARG A 2 24.31 31.35 25.42
CA ARG A 2 25.24 30.38 26.05
C ARG A 2 25.11 28.98 25.46
N ASN A 3 26.22 28.26 25.32
CA ASN A 3 26.32 26.86 24.85
C ASN A 3 25.93 26.61 23.37
N LEU A 4 26.43 27.40 22.43
CA LEU A 4 26.30 27.10 20.99
C LEU A 4 27.18 25.91 20.59
N ARG A 5 26.63 24.97 19.81
CA ARG A 5 27.38 23.83 19.24
C ARG A 5 28.27 24.33 18.10
N LYS A 6 29.39 23.64 17.85
CA LYS A 6 30.21 23.88 16.64
C LYS A 6 29.41 23.50 15.39
N ALA A 7 29.29 24.41 14.44
CA ALA A 7 28.79 24.12 13.10
C ALA A 7 29.86 23.40 12.26
N ASP A 8 31.12 23.85 12.34
CA ASP A 8 32.23 23.32 11.54
C ASP A 8 33.25 22.44 12.27
N LEU A 9 33.85 21.51 11.51
CA LEU A 9 34.89 20.57 11.99
C LEU A 9 36.24 21.24 12.28
N LEU A 10 36.52 22.45 11.76
CA LEU A 10 37.85 23.07 11.79
C LEU A 10 37.93 24.47 12.45
N THR A 11 36.82 25.18 12.65
CA THR A 11 36.77 26.55 13.25
C THR A 11 35.78 26.62 14.44
N LEU A 12 35.74 27.74 15.17
CA LEU A 12 34.70 28.04 16.17
C LEU A 12 33.67 28.99 15.52
N THR A 13 32.40 28.92 15.93
CA THR A 13 31.27 29.65 15.34
C THR A 13 31.41 31.18 15.41
N ASP A 14 31.18 31.86 14.29
CA ASP A 14 31.13 33.31 14.08
C ASP A 14 29.68 33.82 14.09
N CYS A 15 29.12 34.08 15.28
CA CYS A 15 27.67 34.24 15.41
C CYS A 15 27.14 35.68 15.30
N TYR A 16 26.00 35.85 14.64
CA TYR A 16 25.18 37.07 14.67
C TYR A 16 23.68 36.76 14.77
N VAL A 17 22.86 37.77 15.05
CA VAL A 17 21.40 37.64 15.14
C VAL A 17 20.72 38.57 14.14
N LYS A 18 19.84 38.01 13.32
CA LYS A 18 18.88 38.73 12.47
C LYS A 18 17.58 38.94 13.23
N LEU A 19 17.00 40.13 13.10
CA LEU A 19 15.72 40.52 13.66
C LEU A 19 14.81 40.95 12.50
N TRP A 20 13.66 40.31 12.37
CA TRP A 20 12.69 40.64 11.34
C TRP A 20 11.31 40.83 11.93
N LEU A 21 10.71 42.00 11.68
CA LEU A 21 9.33 42.30 12.05
C LEU A 21 8.60 42.70 10.76
N PRO A 22 7.92 41.74 10.08
CA PRO A 22 7.38 41.94 8.74
C PRO A 22 6.37 43.08 8.65
N THR A 23 5.68 43.38 9.75
CA THR A 23 4.66 44.42 9.86
C THR A 23 5.23 45.83 10.04
N ALA A 24 6.53 45.96 10.36
CA ALA A 24 7.20 47.24 10.64
C ALA A 24 8.29 47.59 9.62
N SER A 25 8.99 46.60 9.05
CA SER A 25 10.05 46.82 8.07
C SER A 25 10.19 45.64 7.12
N ARG A 26 10.38 45.92 5.83
CA ARG A 26 10.74 44.91 4.82
C ARG A 26 12.20 44.46 4.94
N GLN A 27 13.07 45.29 5.54
CA GLN A 27 14.47 44.98 5.76
C GLN A 27 14.68 44.33 7.13
N GLU A 28 15.50 43.28 7.15
CA GLU A 28 15.96 42.61 8.35
C GLU A 28 17.05 43.46 9.03
N ALA A 29 16.93 43.65 10.34
CA ALA A 29 18.00 44.23 11.14
C ALA A 29 18.96 43.12 11.57
N ARG A 30 20.27 43.40 11.66
CA ARG A 30 21.25 42.40 12.11
C ARG A 30 22.20 42.97 13.15
N THR A 31 22.61 42.14 14.10
CA THR A 31 23.72 42.46 15.01
C THR A 31 25.06 42.32 14.28
N ARG A 32 26.13 42.79 14.92
CA ARG A 32 27.50 42.51 14.50
C ARG A 32 27.83 41.03 14.73
N THR A 33 28.72 40.49 13.90
CA THR A 33 29.25 39.14 14.07
C THR A 33 30.24 39.08 15.22
N VAL A 34 30.07 38.13 16.13
CA VAL A 34 31.02 37.82 17.21
C VAL A 34 31.79 36.56 16.81
N ARG A 35 33.04 36.77 16.42
CA ARG A 35 33.87 35.70 15.86
C ARG A 35 34.35 34.69 16.92
N ASN A 36 34.43 33.42 16.53
CA ASN A 36 35.00 32.30 17.27
C ASN A 36 34.52 32.19 18.74
N CYS A 37 33.22 32.34 18.99
CA CYS A 37 32.67 32.39 20.34
C CYS A 37 31.40 31.55 20.52
N SER A 38 31.46 30.54 21.38
CA SER A 38 30.31 29.67 21.73
C SER A 38 29.32 30.30 22.72
N ASN A 39 29.63 31.49 23.25
CA ASN A 39 28.81 32.24 24.20
C ASN A 39 28.75 33.75 23.84
N PRO A 40 28.25 34.12 22.65
CA PRO A 40 28.31 35.49 22.15
C PRO A 40 27.44 36.43 22.98
N VAL A 41 27.92 37.66 23.16
CA VAL A 41 27.23 38.77 23.83
C VAL A 41 27.29 40.00 22.92
N TRP A 42 26.16 40.38 22.33
CA TRP A 42 26.08 41.49 21.36
C TRP A 42 25.77 42.85 22.00
N ASN A 43 24.83 42.90 22.96
CA ASN A 43 24.37 44.13 23.62
C ASN A 43 23.99 45.26 22.65
N GLU A 44 23.32 44.92 21.54
CA GLU A 44 22.81 45.88 20.57
C GLU A 44 21.32 46.15 20.78
N THR A 45 20.89 47.38 20.49
CA THR A 45 19.49 47.82 20.66
C THR A 45 18.92 48.18 19.30
N PHE A 46 17.73 47.64 19.00
CA PHE A 46 16.99 47.90 17.77
C PHE A 46 15.66 48.56 18.11
N HIS A 47 15.22 49.46 17.25
CA HIS A 47 13.95 50.18 17.41
C HIS A 47 13.03 49.83 16.25
N PHE A 48 11.81 49.39 16.58
CA PHE A 48 10.74 49.12 15.62
C PHE A 48 9.54 50.01 15.96
N VAL A 49 8.91 50.58 14.94
CA VAL A 49 7.63 51.28 15.08
C VAL A 49 6.53 50.24 14.87
N ILE A 50 5.60 50.12 15.81
CA ILE A 50 4.63 49.01 15.87
C ILE A 50 3.21 49.59 15.80
N GLN A 51 2.36 49.02 14.95
CA GLN A 51 0.93 49.33 14.90
C GLN A 51 0.14 48.34 15.78
N SER A 52 -0.57 48.83 16.80
CA SER A 52 -1.21 47.98 17.83
C SER A 52 -2.36 47.13 17.31
N GLU A 53 -3.06 47.61 16.29
CA GLU A 53 -4.23 46.93 15.70
C GLU A 53 -3.86 45.73 14.82
N VAL A 54 -2.57 45.53 14.55
CA VAL A 54 -2.04 44.46 13.71
C VAL A 54 -1.37 43.38 14.55
N LYS A 55 -1.38 42.13 14.08
CA LYS A 55 -0.61 41.05 14.68
C LYS A 55 0.89 41.21 14.39
N ASN A 56 1.67 41.59 15.40
CA ASN A 56 3.12 41.85 15.27
C ASN A 56 3.95 40.68 15.80
N ILE A 57 4.56 39.90 14.90
CA ILE A 57 5.44 38.77 15.25
C ILE A 57 6.89 39.16 14.93
N LEU A 58 7.72 39.30 15.96
CA LEU A 58 9.16 39.51 15.85
C LEU A 58 9.86 38.16 15.67
N GLU A 59 10.54 37.99 14.56
CA GLU A 59 11.41 36.85 14.28
C GLU A 59 12.85 37.20 14.66
N LEU A 60 13.52 36.30 15.37
CA LEU A 60 14.90 36.41 15.83
C LEU A 60 15.67 35.17 15.35
N THR A 61 16.58 35.34 14.41
CA THR A 61 17.33 34.22 13.80
C THR A 61 18.80 34.34 14.13
N VAL A 62 19.38 33.32 14.77
CA VAL A 62 20.82 33.23 15.06
C VAL A 62 21.50 32.53 13.89
N CYS A 63 22.52 33.16 13.32
CA CYS A 63 23.27 32.66 12.18
C CYS A 63 24.76 32.52 12.53
N ASP A 64 25.43 31.56 11.88
CA ASP A 64 26.89 31.47 11.77
C ASP A 64 27.33 32.15 10.46
N GLU A 65 28.24 33.11 10.51
CA GLU A 65 28.72 33.84 9.32
C GLU A 65 29.84 33.05 8.65
N ASP A 66 29.58 32.57 7.43
CA ASP A 66 30.54 31.77 6.67
C ASP A 66 31.17 32.57 5.53
N THR A 67 32.46 32.35 5.29
CA THR A 67 33.20 33.14 4.29
C THR A 67 33.04 32.61 2.86
N PHE A 68 32.72 31.32 2.70
CA PHE A 68 32.68 30.63 1.40
C PHE A 68 31.39 29.85 1.14
N THR A 69 30.55 29.64 2.16
CA THR A 69 29.23 29.00 2.11
C THR A 69 28.17 29.99 2.57
N PRO A 70 26.88 29.78 2.23
CA PRO A 70 25.80 30.59 2.81
C PRO A 70 25.75 30.41 4.33
N ASP A 71 25.54 31.51 5.06
CA ASP A 71 25.46 31.52 6.53
C ASP A 71 24.50 30.47 7.09
N ASP A 72 25.02 29.59 7.96
CA ASP A 72 24.24 28.54 8.61
C ASP A 72 23.26 29.14 9.64
N GLN A 73 21.95 28.91 9.45
CA GLN A 73 20.93 29.29 10.42
C GLN A 73 20.90 28.31 11.58
N LEU A 74 21.37 28.75 12.75
CA LEU A 74 21.47 27.93 13.95
C LEU A 74 20.15 27.83 14.72
N LEU A 75 19.33 28.90 14.71
CA LEU A 75 18.07 28.98 15.45
C LEU A 75 17.16 30.09 14.92
N THR A 76 15.86 29.86 14.85
CA THR A 76 14.84 30.91 14.67
C THR A 76 13.84 30.91 15.83
N VAL A 77 13.58 32.08 16.42
CA VAL A 77 12.59 32.30 17.47
C VAL A 77 11.55 33.30 16.98
N ARG A 78 10.26 32.95 17.08
CA ARG A 78 9.15 33.85 16.76
C ARG A 78 8.45 34.30 18.04
N PHE A 79 8.35 35.60 18.24
CA PHE A 79 7.79 36.20 19.44
C PHE A 79 6.66 37.18 19.10
N ASP A 80 5.50 36.96 19.70
CA ASP A 80 4.35 37.85 19.57
C ASP A 80 4.50 39.07 20.48
N VAL A 81 4.67 40.25 19.88
CA VAL A 81 4.95 41.49 20.59
C VAL A 81 3.75 41.96 21.42
N ALA A 82 2.53 41.52 21.09
CA ALA A 82 1.33 41.84 21.86
C ALA A 82 1.37 41.32 23.32
N LYS A 83 2.31 40.41 23.63
CA LYS A 83 2.53 39.91 25.00
C LYS A 83 3.28 40.90 25.90
N ILE A 84 3.84 41.98 25.35
CA ILE A 84 4.52 43.04 26.10
C ILE A 84 3.56 44.21 26.28
N GLN A 85 3.26 44.60 27.52
CA GLN A 85 2.41 45.75 27.77
C GLN A 85 3.15 47.07 27.50
N PRO A 86 2.48 48.12 26.99
CA PRO A 86 3.10 49.42 26.79
C PRO A 86 3.74 49.96 28.09
N GLY A 87 5.02 50.33 28.03
CA GLY A 87 5.78 50.82 29.20
C GLY A 87 6.44 49.72 30.05
N GLU A 88 6.12 48.46 29.81
CA GLU A 88 6.73 47.31 30.50
C GLU A 88 8.10 46.97 29.90
N LYS A 89 9.13 46.85 30.75
CA LYS A 89 10.43 46.30 30.35
C LYS A 89 10.47 44.81 30.66
N VAL A 90 10.33 43.99 29.63
CA VAL A 90 10.30 42.53 29.76
C VAL A 90 11.66 41.94 29.35
N GLN A 91 12.23 41.09 30.20
CA GLN A 91 13.43 40.30 29.88
C GLN A 91 13.02 38.86 29.59
N LEU A 92 13.25 38.40 28.35
CA LEU A 92 12.85 37.08 27.88
C LEU A 92 14.08 36.19 27.67
N ASN A 93 13.98 34.93 28.10
CA ASN A 93 15.01 33.90 27.91
C ASN A 93 14.43 32.76 27.06
N PHE A 94 15.03 32.48 25.91
CA PHE A 94 14.61 31.42 24.99
C PHE A 94 15.50 30.16 25.17
N LYS A 95 14.91 28.95 25.24
CA LYS A 95 15.62 27.65 25.41
C LYS A 95 15.76 26.93 24.05
N LEU A 96 16.85 26.17 23.86
CA LEU A 96 17.26 25.55 22.58
C LEU A 96 16.93 24.04 22.47
N ASN A 97 16.43 23.60 21.31
CA ASN A 97 16.68 22.30 20.63
C ASN A 97 16.18 22.33 19.15
N PRO A 98 16.76 21.51 18.23
CA PRO A 98 16.83 21.75 16.75
C PRO A 98 15.63 21.12 15.98
N GLU A 99 15.27 21.46 14.71
CA GLU A 99 16.03 21.40 13.44
C GLU A 99 15.35 22.17 12.26
N HIS A 100 16.19 22.51 11.27
CA HIS A 100 16.02 22.61 9.79
C HIS A 100 15.40 23.82 9.06
N GLY A 101 16.13 24.26 8.01
CA GLY A 101 15.57 24.77 6.73
C GLY A 101 16.19 26.06 6.16
N SER A 102 17.36 26.00 5.51
CA SER A 102 17.98 27.13 4.81
C SER A 102 17.39 27.36 3.40
N THR A 103 17.01 28.59 3.06
CA THR A 103 16.85 29.07 1.67
C THR A 103 17.58 30.39 1.46
N SER A 104 18.46 30.45 0.45
CA SER A 104 19.32 31.59 0.13
C SER A 104 18.77 32.45 -1.02
N ARG A 105 18.91 33.78 -0.93
CA ARG A 105 18.94 34.70 -2.09
C ARG A 105 20.11 35.66 -1.94
N ASN A 106 21.03 35.63 -2.91
CA ASN A 106 22.13 36.59 -3.05
C ASN A 106 21.63 37.92 -3.62
N MET A 107 22.14 39.04 -3.12
CA MET A 107 22.15 40.32 -3.83
C MET A 107 23.54 40.96 -3.75
N ASP A 108 24.07 41.26 -4.92
CA ASP A 108 25.27 42.05 -5.17
C ASP A 108 25.11 43.49 -4.67
N VAL A 109 26.17 44.01 -4.03
CA VAL A 109 26.24 45.36 -3.50
C VAL A 109 26.82 46.29 -4.57
N THR A 110 25.99 47.15 -5.15
CA THR A 110 26.41 48.45 -5.66
C THR A 110 25.60 49.53 -4.95
N ASN A 111 26.27 50.37 -4.16
CA ASN A 111 25.67 51.37 -3.27
C ASN A 111 24.70 52.32 -4.02
N PRO A 112 23.38 52.25 -3.75
CA PRO A 112 22.43 53.26 -4.22
C PRO A 112 22.39 54.45 -3.27
N LEU A 113 22.01 55.62 -3.80
CA LEU A 113 21.76 56.82 -3.02
C LEU A 113 20.53 56.61 -2.12
N ALA A 114 20.69 56.58 -0.80
CA ALA A 114 19.60 56.40 0.16
C ALA A 114 19.15 57.75 0.74
N VAL A 115 17.89 58.13 0.50
CA VAL A 115 17.26 59.29 1.14
C VAL A 115 16.42 58.79 2.32
N PRO A 116 16.69 59.22 3.57
CA PRO A 116 15.90 58.80 4.73
C PRO A 116 14.52 59.47 4.72
N LEU A 117 13.45 58.68 4.78
CA LEU A 117 12.07 59.15 4.96
C LEU A 117 11.66 58.90 6.42
N PRO A 118 11.63 59.93 7.29
CA PRO A 118 11.16 59.77 8.67
C PRO A 118 9.63 59.56 8.72
N PRO A 119 9.10 58.81 9.69
CA PRO A 119 7.66 58.69 9.87
C PRO A 119 7.10 60.04 10.36
N LEU A 120 6.21 60.67 9.57
CA LEU A 120 5.35 61.82 9.91
C LEU A 120 5.81 63.27 9.57
N ASP A 121 6.68 63.51 8.59
CA ASP A 121 6.93 64.87 8.08
C ASP A 121 6.29 65.06 6.68
N LEU A 122 4.98 65.34 6.64
CA LEU A 122 4.24 65.57 5.38
C LEU A 122 4.77 66.80 4.61
N GLY A 123 4.97 66.61 3.29
CA GLY A 123 5.03 67.71 2.31
C GLY A 123 6.41 68.32 2.02
N LYS A 124 7.51 67.60 2.29
CA LYS A 124 8.86 68.05 1.88
C LYS A 124 9.22 67.59 0.47
N GLU A 125 9.41 68.56 -0.42
CA GLU A 125 10.07 68.34 -1.71
C GLU A 125 11.59 68.24 -1.49
N VAL A 126 12.21 67.12 -1.88
CA VAL A 126 13.65 66.90 -1.73
C VAL A 126 14.31 66.94 -3.11
N THR A 127 15.05 68.01 -3.40
CA THR A 127 15.83 68.16 -4.63
C THR A 127 17.26 67.68 -4.40
N VAL A 128 17.69 66.63 -5.11
CA VAL A 128 19.07 66.11 -5.03
C VAL A 128 19.85 66.55 -6.27
N MET A 129 20.87 67.39 -6.08
CA MET A 129 21.73 67.89 -7.17
C MET A 129 23.10 67.18 -7.16
N ARG A 130 23.43 66.50 -8.26
CA ARG A 130 24.78 66.03 -8.61
C ARG A 130 25.13 66.61 -10.00
N GLY A 131 26.39 66.95 -10.26
CA GLY A 131 26.81 67.67 -11.48
C GLY A 131 26.27 67.11 -12.82
N GLU A 132 26.23 68.00 -13.83
CA GLU A 132 25.61 67.85 -15.18
C GLU A 132 24.31 67.01 -15.22
N SER A 133 23.30 67.57 -14.53
CA SER A 133 21.85 67.60 -14.79
C SER A 133 21.08 66.28 -14.99
N TYR A 134 20.51 65.78 -13.88
CA TYR A 134 19.17 65.17 -13.83
C TYR A 134 18.44 65.68 -12.59
N GLU A 135 17.22 66.20 -12.74
CA GLU A 135 16.35 66.66 -11.66
C GLU A 135 15.36 65.53 -11.30
N VAL A 136 15.45 65.00 -10.08
CA VAL A 136 14.48 64.03 -9.55
C VAL A 136 13.74 64.71 -8.39
N SER A 137 12.49 65.11 -8.62
CA SER A 137 11.59 65.59 -7.57
C SER A 137 10.74 64.43 -7.06
N VAL A 138 10.78 64.19 -5.75
CA VAL A 138 9.92 63.21 -5.07
C VAL A 138 8.86 63.99 -4.32
N LYS A 139 7.60 63.86 -4.74
CA LYS A 139 6.44 64.48 -4.10
C LYS A 139 5.62 63.39 -3.41
N GLU A 140 5.46 63.51 -2.10
CA GLU A 140 4.60 62.63 -1.30
C GLU A 140 3.16 63.15 -1.39
N GLU A 141 2.26 62.36 -2.00
CA GLU A 141 0.81 62.64 -2.04
C GLU A 141 0.07 61.61 -1.19
N ASP A 142 -1.01 62.05 -0.53
CA ASP A 142 -1.85 61.19 0.34
C ASP A 142 -2.46 60.06 -0.50
N GLY A 143 -2.19 58.80 -0.12
CA GLY A 143 -2.80 57.64 -0.77
C GLY A 143 -4.31 57.69 -0.62
N CYS A 144 -5.05 57.38 -1.70
CA CYS A 144 -6.51 57.37 -1.68
C CYS A 144 -7.01 56.45 -0.55
N LYS A 145 -7.86 56.95 0.35
CA LYS A 145 -8.36 56.18 1.52
C LYS A 145 -9.32 55.04 1.15
N ASN A 146 -9.78 54.99 -0.10
CA ASN A 146 -10.69 53.95 -0.58
C ASN A 146 -9.87 52.79 -1.14
N LEU A 147 -10.08 51.59 -0.61
CA LEU A 147 -9.46 50.36 -1.12
C LEU A 147 -10.13 49.95 -2.44
N ASP A 148 -9.35 49.41 -3.36
CA ASP A 148 -9.86 48.78 -4.59
C ASP A 148 -10.33 47.33 -4.34
N LEU A 149 -10.00 46.79 -3.16
CA LEU A 149 -10.46 45.49 -2.65
C LEU A 149 -11.54 45.66 -1.58
N ARG A 150 -12.56 44.80 -1.60
CA ARG A 150 -13.63 44.76 -0.59
C ARG A 150 -13.19 43.94 0.62
N LEU A 151 -13.27 44.54 1.81
CA LEU A 151 -13.14 43.86 3.09
C LEU A 151 -14.52 43.79 3.77
N GLY A 152 -15.05 42.59 3.93
CA GLY A 152 -16.34 42.32 4.55
C GLY A 152 -16.73 40.85 4.44
N PHE A 153 -17.44 40.35 5.45
CA PHE A 153 -17.93 38.97 5.46
C PHE A 153 -19.39 38.85 5.02
N ASP A 154 -20.06 39.96 4.74
CA ASP A 154 -21.42 39.99 4.18
C ASP A 154 -21.36 39.99 2.65
N LEU A 155 -22.48 39.65 2.01
CA LEU A 155 -22.62 39.65 0.55
C LEU A 155 -22.37 41.04 -0.04
N CYS A 156 -21.81 41.11 -1.25
CA CYS A 156 -21.65 42.38 -1.97
C CYS A 156 -23.02 43.00 -2.32
N ALA A 157 -23.02 44.30 -2.63
CA ALA A 157 -24.26 45.03 -2.91
C ALA A 157 -24.96 44.48 -4.16
N GLU A 158 -24.19 44.04 -5.14
CA GLU A 158 -24.65 43.44 -6.40
C GLU A 158 -25.36 42.10 -6.17
N GLU A 159 -24.82 41.27 -5.27
CA GLU A 159 -25.47 40.01 -4.91
C GLU A 159 -26.74 40.23 -4.07
N GLN A 160 -26.73 41.20 -3.15
CA GLN A 160 -27.95 41.56 -2.40
C GLN A 160 -29.06 42.04 -3.34
N ASP A 161 -28.74 42.88 -4.32
CA ASP A 161 -29.69 43.32 -5.35
C ASP A 161 -30.17 42.14 -6.22
N PHE A 162 -29.26 41.23 -6.58
CA PHE A 162 -29.62 39.98 -7.26
C PHE A 162 -30.64 39.17 -6.45
N ILE A 163 -30.42 38.95 -5.16
CA ILE A 163 -31.33 38.17 -4.30
C ILE A 163 -32.73 38.81 -4.29
N CYS A 164 -32.82 40.13 -4.10
CA CYS A 164 -34.10 40.84 -4.10
C CYS A 164 -34.85 40.67 -5.43
N LYS A 165 -34.13 40.66 -6.56
CA LYS A 165 -34.72 40.41 -7.88
C LYS A 165 -35.12 38.94 -8.05
N ARG A 166 -34.23 38.01 -7.68
CA ARG A 166 -34.43 36.56 -7.83
C ARG A 166 -35.57 36.05 -6.97
N LYS A 167 -35.72 36.54 -5.73
CA LYS A 167 -36.83 36.18 -4.84
C LYS A 167 -38.21 36.42 -5.46
N LYS A 168 -38.36 37.45 -6.31
CA LYS A 168 -39.63 37.69 -7.04
C LYS A 168 -39.94 36.59 -8.06
N VAL A 169 -38.90 36.11 -8.75
CA VAL A 169 -39.01 34.99 -9.70
C VAL A 169 -39.31 33.68 -8.94
N VAL A 170 -38.59 33.43 -7.84
CA VAL A 170 -38.76 32.26 -6.98
C VAL A 170 -40.16 32.24 -6.35
N ALA A 171 -40.67 33.38 -5.86
CA ALA A 171 -42.02 33.49 -5.30
C ALA A 171 -43.10 33.09 -6.33
N ALA A 172 -43.00 33.63 -7.55
CA ALA A 172 -43.93 33.33 -8.63
C ALA A 172 -43.86 31.85 -9.04
N ALA A 173 -42.65 31.27 -9.10
CA ALA A 173 -42.46 29.86 -9.43
C ALA A 173 -43.00 28.93 -8.32
N LEU A 174 -42.69 29.21 -7.05
CA LEU A 174 -43.15 28.41 -5.91
C LEU A 174 -44.67 28.42 -5.77
N LYS A 175 -45.32 29.56 -6.01
CA LYS A 175 -46.78 29.66 -6.04
C LYS A 175 -47.38 28.67 -7.05
N ASN A 176 -46.81 28.61 -8.25
CA ASN A 176 -47.28 27.73 -9.31
C ASN A 176 -46.98 26.25 -9.01
N VAL A 177 -45.76 25.93 -8.53
CA VAL A 177 -45.32 24.56 -8.25
C VAL A 177 -46.08 23.96 -7.06
N LEU A 178 -46.27 24.74 -5.99
CA LEU A 178 -46.93 24.29 -4.76
C LEU A 178 -48.44 24.55 -4.74
N GLN A 179 -48.98 25.21 -5.77
CA GLN A 179 -50.41 25.59 -5.88
C GLN A 179 -50.89 26.41 -4.67
N LEU A 180 -50.14 27.45 -4.30
CA LEU A 180 -50.47 28.30 -3.16
C LEU A 180 -51.60 29.28 -3.51
N ASP A 181 -52.52 29.48 -2.55
CA ASP A 181 -53.68 30.36 -2.71
C ASP A 181 -53.30 31.86 -2.63
N GLU A 182 -52.25 32.21 -1.89
CA GLU A 182 -51.77 33.58 -1.67
C GLU A 182 -50.38 33.81 -2.31
N ASP A 183 -50.03 35.08 -2.58
CA ASP A 183 -48.68 35.44 -3.01
C ASP A 183 -47.72 35.44 -1.80
N LEU A 184 -46.50 34.93 -1.98
CA LEU A 184 -45.48 34.89 -0.93
C LEU A 184 -44.84 36.27 -0.73
N GLU A 185 -44.71 36.69 0.54
CA GLU A 185 -43.92 37.86 0.91
C GLU A 185 -42.41 37.58 0.85
N GLU A 186 -41.57 38.62 0.72
CA GLU A 186 -40.13 38.46 0.45
C GLU A 186 -39.36 37.68 1.53
N ASP A 187 -39.81 37.73 2.79
CA ASP A 187 -39.27 36.99 3.93
C ASP A 187 -39.74 35.53 4.00
N GLU A 188 -40.84 35.20 3.33
CA GLU A 188 -41.38 33.84 3.24
C GLU A 188 -40.74 33.03 2.10
N VAL A 189 -40.10 33.70 1.13
CA VAL A 189 -39.44 33.05 -0.01
C VAL A 189 -38.15 32.32 0.44
N PRO A 190 -38.10 30.97 0.36
CA PRO A 190 -36.90 30.22 0.71
C PRO A 190 -35.80 30.41 -0.34
N VAL A 191 -34.55 30.45 0.13
CA VAL A 191 -33.37 30.45 -0.74
C VAL A 191 -33.00 29.00 -1.05
N VAL A 192 -33.18 28.59 -2.30
CA VAL A 192 -32.89 27.22 -2.76
C VAL A 192 -31.58 27.22 -3.55
N ALA A 193 -30.71 26.25 -3.28
CA ALA A 193 -29.44 26.09 -3.99
C ALA A 193 -29.34 24.71 -4.65
N VAL A 194 -28.83 24.66 -5.88
CA VAL A 194 -28.41 23.44 -6.55
C VAL A 194 -26.91 23.26 -6.33
N MET A 195 -26.55 22.19 -5.63
CA MET A 195 -25.14 21.82 -5.40
C MET A 195 -24.75 20.68 -6.34
N THR A 196 -23.58 20.80 -6.96
CA THR A 196 -23.07 19.82 -7.93
C THR A 196 -21.70 19.29 -7.51
N THR A 197 -21.39 18.06 -7.89
CA THR A 197 -20.11 17.40 -7.60
C THR A 197 -19.28 17.23 -8.88
N GLY A 198 -17.97 17.08 -8.72
CA GLY A 198 -17.07 16.84 -9.83
C GLY A 198 -17.15 15.41 -10.36
N GLY A 199 -16.75 15.19 -11.62
CA GLY A 199 -16.72 13.83 -12.20
C GLY A 199 -16.53 13.80 -13.71
N GLY A 200 -15.70 14.68 -14.28
CA GLY A 200 -15.42 14.72 -15.72
C GLY A 200 -16.67 14.87 -16.58
N ILE A 201 -16.64 14.29 -17.78
CA ILE A 201 -17.76 14.31 -18.74
C ILE A 201 -19.04 13.65 -18.19
N ARG A 202 -18.92 12.69 -17.26
CA ARG A 202 -20.08 12.09 -16.56
C ARG A 202 -20.86 13.16 -15.81
N SER A 203 -20.16 13.96 -15.00
CA SER A 203 -20.78 15.05 -14.23
C SER A 203 -21.38 16.15 -15.12
N VAL A 204 -20.71 16.49 -16.24
CA VAL A 204 -21.22 17.43 -17.25
C VAL A 204 -22.56 16.96 -17.80
N THR A 205 -22.61 15.71 -18.26
CA THR A 205 -23.79 15.10 -18.90
C THR A 205 -24.93 14.95 -17.89
N SER A 206 -24.62 14.51 -16.67
CA SER A 206 -25.60 14.34 -15.60
C SER A 206 -26.19 15.67 -15.14
N LEU A 207 -25.40 16.74 -15.05
CA LEU A 207 -25.89 18.06 -14.66
C LEU A 207 -26.86 18.63 -15.71
N PHE A 208 -26.54 18.53 -17.00
CA PHE A 208 -27.48 18.93 -18.05
C PHE A 208 -28.82 18.19 -17.96
N GLY A 209 -28.79 16.87 -17.73
CA GLY A 209 -30.01 16.08 -17.54
C GLY A 209 -30.79 16.47 -16.28
N SER A 210 -30.09 16.76 -15.17
CA SER A 210 -30.70 17.18 -13.91
C SER A 210 -31.36 18.54 -14.03
N LEU A 211 -30.72 19.51 -14.70
CA LEU A 211 -31.28 20.83 -14.97
C LEU A 211 -32.49 20.76 -15.90
N LEU A 212 -32.45 19.89 -16.92
CA LEU A 212 -33.62 19.64 -17.77
C LEU A 212 -34.79 19.07 -16.95
N GLY A 213 -34.53 18.12 -16.05
CA GLY A 213 -35.55 17.60 -15.14
C GLY A 213 -36.15 18.68 -14.24
N LEU A 214 -35.32 19.57 -13.69
CA LEU A 214 -35.79 20.71 -12.89
C LEU A 214 -36.62 21.70 -13.73
N GLN A 215 -36.26 21.91 -15.00
CA GLN A 215 -37.00 22.76 -15.92
C GLN A 215 -38.37 22.15 -16.27
N GLU A 216 -38.42 20.85 -16.57
CA GLU A 216 -39.67 20.13 -16.88
C GLU A 216 -40.63 20.08 -15.69
N LEU A 217 -40.10 20.05 -14.47
CA LEU A 217 -40.90 20.13 -13.23
C LEU A 217 -41.33 21.56 -12.87
N GLY A 218 -40.84 22.58 -13.58
CA GLY A 218 -41.06 24.00 -13.23
C GLY A 218 -40.34 24.46 -11.96
N VAL A 219 -39.43 23.64 -11.42
CA VAL A 219 -38.70 23.89 -10.16
C VAL A 219 -37.42 24.69 -10.40
N LEU A 220 -36.88 24.73 -11.63
CA LEU A 220 -35.65 25.46 -11.94
C LEU A 220 -35.73 26.97 -11.59
N ASP A 221 -36.89 27.59 -11.76
CA ASP A 221 -37.12 28.99 -11.38
C ASP A 221 -37.21 29.21 -9.87
N CYS A 222 -37.40 28.15 -9.08
CA CYS A 222 -37.32 28.21 -7.62
C CYS A 222 -35.88 28.27 -7.10
N VAL A 223 -34.88 27.97 -7.95
CA VAL A 223 -33.46 27.93 -7.56
C VAL A 223 -32.87 29.34 -7.53
N SER A 224 -32.25 29.71 -6.41
CA SER A 224 -31.55 30.99 -6.22
C SER A 224 -30.06 30.90 -6.57
N TYR A 225 -29.41 29.80 -6.23
CA TYR A 225 -27.96 29.58 -6.44
C TYR A 225 -27.68 28.26 -7.13
N ILE A 226 -26.61 28.22 -7.93
CA ILE A 226 -26.04 26.97 -8.44
C ILE A 226 -24.54 26.96 -8.19
N SER A 227 -24.05 25.98 -7.44
CA SER A 227 -22.62 25.85 -7.11
C SER A 227 -21.99 24.66 -7.84
N GLY A 228 -20.81 24.87 -8.42
CA GLY A 228 -20.06 23.83 -9.12
C GLY A 228 -18.57 23.83 -8.86
N LEU A 229 -17.98 22.65 -9.04
CA LEU A 229 -16.55 22.37 -8.87
C LEU A 229 -16.10 21.37 -9.94
N SER A 230 -14.83 21.41 -10.34
CA SER A 230 -14.31 20.51 -11.38
C SER A 230 -15.15 20.58 -12.67
N ALA A 231 -15.41 19.45 -13.33
CA ALA A 231 -16.04 19.45 -14.66
C ALA A 231 -17.49 19.96 -14.72
N THR A 232 -18.25 20.06 -13.61
CA THR A 232 -19.59 20.69 -13.67
C THR A 232 -19.53 22.18 -13.94
N THR A 233 -18.38 22.80 -13.65
CA THR A 233 -18.12 24.19 -14.01
C THR A 233 -18.17 24.41 -15.53
N TRP A 234 -17.86 23.40 -16.35
CA TRP A 234 -17.93 23.49 -17.82
C TRP A 234 -19.37 23.62 -18.31
N THR A 235 -20.29 22.84 -17.72
CA THR A 235 -21.74 22.97 -18.00
C THR A 235 -22.24 24.35 -17.60
N MET A 236 -21.85 24.83 -16.43
CA MET A 236 -22.23 26.16 -15.95
C MET A 236 -21.66 27.25 -16.85
N ALA A 237 -20.36 27.27 -17.12
CA ALA A 237 -19.74 28.24 -18.03
C ALA A 237 -20.46 28.29 -19.38
N LYS A 238 -20.79 27.12 -19.96
CA LYS A 238 -21.51 27.03 -21.24
C LYS A 238 -22.94 27.58 -21.19
N LEU A 239 -23.71 27.26 -20.15
CA LEU A 239 -25.09 27.74 -20.02
C LEU A 239 -25.16 29.25 -19.83
N TYR A 240 -24.23 29.80 -19.04
CA TYR A 240 -24.21 31.23 -18.71
C TYR A 240 -23.64 32.13 -19.82
N GLU A 241 -23.23 31.57 -20.97
CA GLU A 241 -23.03 32.33 -22.21
C GLU A 241 -24.35 32.93 -22.74
N ASP A 242 -25.49 32.34 -22.39
CA ASP A 242 -26.82 32.82 -22.77
C ASP A 242 -27.53 33.49 -21.60
N ALA A 243 -27.82 34.78 -21.74
CA ALA A 243 -28.45 35.58 -20.70
C ALA A 243 -29.83 35.08 -20.23
N ASN A 244 -30.49 34.22 -21.00
CA ASN A 244 -31.83 33.69 -20.69
C ASN A 244 -31.87 32.15 -20.73
N TRP A 245 -30.75 31.48 -20.47
CA TRP A 245 -30.64 30.02 -20.65
C TRP A 245 -31.69 29.21 -19.88
N SER A 246 -32.04 29.59 -18.64
CA SER A 246 -33.03 28.84 -17.84
C SER A 246 -34.46 28.96 -18.37
N GLN A 247 -34.72 30.01 -19.16
CA GLN A 247 -36.02 30.31 -19.76
C GLN A 247 -36.17 29.72 -21.17
N LYS A 248 -35.10 29.16 -21.74
CA LYS A 248 -35.07 28.49 -23.04
C LYS A 248 -35.05 26.98 -22.86
N ASP A 249 -35.55 26.25 -23.85
CA ASP A 249 -35.54 24.79 -23.79
C ASP A 249 -34.09 24.26 -23.70
N LEU A 250 -33.77 23.59 -22.59
CA LEU A 250 -32.43 23.04 -22.36
C LEU A 250 -32.06 21.92 -23.34
N ARG A 251 -33.02 21.37 -24.10
CA ARG A 251 -32.76 20.35 -25.12
C ARG A 251 -31.84 20.83 -26.24
N ASP A 252 -31.85 22.14 -26.54
CA ASP A 252 -30.97 22.72 -27.56
C ASP A 252 -29.49 22.70 -27.12
N PRO A 253 -29.11 23.30 -25.96
CA PRO A 253 -27.76 23.14 -25.38
C PRO A 253 -27.32 21.69 -25.18
N ILE A 254 -28.26 20.80 -24.81
CA ILE A 254 -27.99 19.37 -24.66
C ILE A 254 -27.62 18.72 -25.99
N CYS A 255 -28.28 19.09 -27.08
CA CYS A 255 -27.94 18.58 -28.41
C CYS A 255 -26.55 19.05 -28.85
N ASP A 256 -26.20 20.30 -28.57
CA ASP A 256 -24.88 20.86 -28.89
C ASP A 256 -23.76 20.20 -28.09
N ILE A 257 -23.92 20.05 -26.76
CA ILE A 257 -22.91 19.39 -25.94
C ILE A 257 -22.77 17.91 -26.30
N ARG A 258 -23.88 17.22 -26.62
CA ARG A 258 -23.83 15.82 -27.09
C ARG A 258 -22.99 15.69 -28.37
N ARG A 259 -23.18 16.61 -29.34
CA ARG A 259 -22.36 16.67 -30.56
C ARG A 259 -20.88 16.91 -30.24
N ASN A 260 -20.58 17.84 -29.33
CA ASN A 260 -19.21 18.15 -28.93
C ASN A 260 -18.54 17.06 -28.09
N VAL A 261 -19.27 16.32 -27.26
CA VAL A 261 -18.73 15.21 -26.48
C VAL A 261 -18.49 13.97 -27.35
N THR A 262 -19.35 13.72 -28.33
CA THR A 262 -19.24 12.55 -29.24
C THR A 262 -18.26 12.74 -30.41
N LYS A 263 -17.87 13.97 -30.76
CA LYS A 263 -16.87 14.21 -31.83
C LYS A 263 -15.49 13.65 -31.47
N SER A 264 -14.72 13.20 -32.47
CA SER A 264 -13.34 12.76 -32.25
C SER A 264 -12.47 13.87 -31.68
N LYS A 265 -11.73 13.58 -30.61
CA LYS A 265 -10.85 14.55 -29.94
C LYS A 265 -9.45 14.62 -30.56
N LEU A 266 -9.13 13.75 -31.52
CA LEU A 266 -7.86 13.76 -32.25
C LEU A 266 -7.59 15.10 -32.96
N GLN A 267 -8.66 15.75 -33.43
CA GLN A 267 -8.55 17.03 -34.14
C GLN A 267 -8.11 18.19 -33.22
N CYS A 268 -8.27 18.07 -31.89
CA CYS A 268 -7.80 19.05 -30.92
C CYS A 268 -6.26 19.12 -30.84
N PHE A 269 -5.57 18.15 -31.45
CA PHE A 269 -4.12 18.06 -31.52
C PHE A 269 -3.58 18.20 -32.96
N SER A 270 -4.39 18.74 -33.87
CA SER A 270 -3.91 19.07 -35.21
C SER A 270 -2.78 20.10 -35.13
N LEU A 271 -1.91 20.13 -36.15
CA LEU A 271 -0.79 21.08 -36.16
C LEU A 271 -1.23 22.54 -36.09
N ASP A 272 -2.36 22.86 -36.70
CA ASP A 272 -2.93 24.21 -36.66
C ASP A 272 -3.44 24.55 -35.24
N ARG A 273 -4.04 23.58 -34.54
CA ARG A 273 -4.47 23.77 -33.14
C ARG A 273 -3.30 23.87 -32.17
N MET A 274 -2.24 23.09 -32.37
CA MET A 274 -1.05 23.16 -31.53
C MET A 274 -0.35 24.52 -31.64
N LYS A 275 -0.27 25.09 -32.86
CA LYS A 275 0.24 26.45 -33.06
C LYS A 275 -0.64 27.51 -32.40
N TYR A 276 -1.96 27.39 -32.56
CA TYR A 276 -2.91 28.27 -31.89
C TYR A 276 -2.70 28.29 -30.36
N TYR A 277 -2.57 27.12 -29.73
CA TYR A 277 -2.30 27.06 -28.28
C TYR A 277 -0.98 27.73 -27.89
N GLU A 278 0.06 27.56 -28.71
CA GLU A 278 1.36 28.19 -28.46
C GLU A 278 1.29 29.72 -28.57
N GLU A 279 0.61 30.23 -29.59
CA GLU A 279 0.40 31.67 -29.81
C GLU A 279 -0.38 32.30 -28.65
N GLU A 280 -1.50 31.70 -28.24
CA GLU A 280 -2.33 32.16 -27.13
C GLU A 280 -1.59 32.15 -25.79
N LEU A 281 -0.79 31.11 -25.52
CA LEU A 281 0.03 31.05 -24.31
C LEU A 281 1.14 32.11 -24.34
N CYS A 282 1.69 32.44 -25.51
CA CYS A 282 2.66 33.51 -25.67
C CYS A 282 2.03 34.88 -25.42
N GLU A 283 0.88 35.16 -26.03
CA GLU A 283 0.12 36.41 -25.83
C GLU A 283 -0.23 36.61 -24.35
N ARG A 284 -0.78 35.58 -23.70
CA ARG A 284 -1.10 35.59 -22.27
C ARG A 284 0.11 35.91 -21.39
N LYS A 285 1.31 35.48 -21.78
CA LYS A 285 2.57 35.82 -21.09
C LYS A 285 2.96 37.27 -21.28
N GLU A 286 2.76 37.81 -22.49
CA GLU A 286 3.04 39.21 -22.82
C GLU A 286 2.09 40.17 -22.09
N GLU A 287 0.83 39.77 -21.89
CA GLU A 287 -0.16 40.48 -21.08
C GLU A 287 0.22 40.53 -19.57
N GLY A 288 1.17 39.68 -19.15
CA GLY A 288 1.71 39.66 -17.79
C GLY A 288 1.17 38.55 -16.89
N HIS A 289 0.40 37.60 -17.43
CA HIS A 289 -0.02 36.42 -16.68
C HIS A 289 1.13 35.44 -16.46
N LYS A 290 1.07 34.70 -15.35
CA LYS A 290 2.00 33.60 -15.07
C LYS A 290 1.44 32.31 -15.67
N LEU A 291 2.19 31.70 -16.58
CA LEU A 291 1.76 30.49 -17.25
C LEU A 291 2.00 29.24 -16.39
N SER A 292 1.02 28.35 -16.42
CA SER A 292 0.98 27.02 -15.81
C SER A 292 0.52 25.97 -16.82
N PHE A 293 0.55 24.69 -16.45
CA PHE A 293 -0.04 23.65 -17.27
C PHE A 293 -1.57 23.79 -17.35
N ALA A 294 -2.22 24.26 -16.28
CA ALA A 294 -3.66 24.47 -16.25
C ALA A 294 -4.14 25.46 -17.34
N ASP A 295 -3.29 26.40 -17.77
CA ASP A 295 -3.61 27.31 -18.87
C ASP A 295 -3.72 26.57 -20.23
N PHE A 296 -2.81 25.62 -20.50
CA PHE A 296 -2.90 24.75 -21.68
C PHE A 296 -4.14 23.84 -21.59
N TRP A 297 -4.40 23.29 -20.42
CA TRP A 297 -5.59 22.47 -20.17
C TRP A 297 -6.90 23.24 -20.42
N GLY A 298 -6.95 24.52 -20.04
CA GLY A 298 -8.09 25.40 -20.34
C GLY A 298 -8.35 25.56 -21.84
N LEU A 299 -7.32 25.85 -22.64
CA LEU A 299 -7.42 25.95 -24.11
C LEU A 299 -7.83 24.61 -24.76
N PHE A 300 -7.37 23.51 -24.15
CA PHE A 300 -7.77 22.18 -24.57
C PHE A 300 -9.25 21.89 -24.29
N ILE A 301 -9.76 22.26 -23.10
CA ILE A 301 -11.20 22.16 -22.76
C ILE A 301 -12.03 23.00 -23.73
N GLU A 302 -11.61 24.22 -24.03
CA GLU A 302 -12.28 25.11 -25.00
C GLU A 302 -12.41 24.41 -26.36
N SER A 303 -11.33 23.84 -26.88
CA SER A 303 -11.34 23.11 -28.16
C SER A 303 -12.15 21.82 -28.11
N MET A 304 -12.19 21.17 -26.94
CA MET A 304 -12.95 19.95 -26.71
C MET A 304 -14.46 20.21 -26.72
N LEU A 305 -14.91 21.27 -26.05
CA LEU A 305 -16.33 21.50 -25.74
C LEU A 305 -16.99 22.56 -26.62
N HIS A 306 -16.22 23.42 -27.29
CA HIS A 306 -16.73 24.47 -28.16
C HIS A 306 -16.38 24.18 -29.64
N GLU A 307 -17.20 24.68 -30.56
CA GLU A 307 -16.92 24.60 -32.01
C GLU A 307 -16.15 25.84 -32.52
N GLN A 308 -16.25 26.95 -31.79
CA GLN A 308 -15.62 28.24 -32.07
C GLN A 308 -14.90 28.74 -30.82
N GLU A 309 -13.88 29.58 -31.02
CA GLU A 309 -13.14 30.23 -29.95
C GLU A 309 -14.06 31.16 -29.16
N SER A 310 -14.05 31.02 -27.84
CA SER A 310 -14.89 31.82 -26.94
C SER A 310 -14.04 32.91 -26.30
N THR A 311 -14.53 34.14 -26.41
CA THR A 311 -13.93 35.31 -25.72
C THR A 311 -14.62 35.61 -24.41
N HIS A 312 -15.56 34.76 -23.99
CA HIS A 312 -16.41 34.97 -22.82
C HIS A 312 -15.58 34.96 -21.53
N LYS A 313 -15.95 35.86 -20.61
CA LYS A 313 -15.28 36.04 -19.31
C LYS A 313 -16.24 35.76 -18.16
N LEU A 314 -15.73 35.83 -16.93
CA LEU A 314 -16.56 35.63 -15.74
C LEU A 314 -17.48 36.83 -15.52
N SER A 315 -16.99 38.06 -15.72
CA SER A 315 -17.81 39.28 -15.61
C SER A 315 -18.97 39.32 -16.61
N ASP A 316 -18.80 38.74 -17.80
CA ASP A 316 -19.83 38.74 -18.85
C ASP A 316 -21.11 38.00 -18.40
N GLN A 317 -20.97 37.04 -17.49
CA GLN A 317 -22.10 36.30 -16.91
C GLN A 317 -23.03 37.18 -16.07
N GLN A 318 -22.62 38.39 -15.69
CA GLN A 318 -23.51 39.37 -15.03
C GLN A 318 -24.75 39.64 -15.89
N LEU A 319 -24.64 39.58 -17.22
CA LEU A 319 -25.77 39.73 -18.14
C LEU A 319 -26.85 38.65 -17.93
N ALA A 320 -26.46 37.46 -17.49
CA ALA A 320 -27.35 36.34 -17.22
C ALA A 320 -28.04 36.42 -15.85
N VAL A 321 -27.60 37.30 -14.95
CA VAL A 321 -28.13 37.36 -13.58
C VAL A 321 -28.65 38.75 -13.18
N ASN A 322 -28.38 39.79 -13.96
CA ASN A 322 -28.73 41.18 -13.63
C ASN A 322 -30.23 41.47 -13.41
N GLN A 323 -31.14 40.64 -13.96
CA GLN A 323 -32.59 40.73 -13.76
C GLN A 323 -33.12 39.65 -12.81
N GLY A 324 -32.26 38.82 -12.24
CA GLY A 324 -32.66 37.64 -11.44
C GLY A 324 -33.29 36.53 -12.29
N GLN A 325 -33.07 36.54 -13.61
CA GLN A 325 -33.69 35.62 -14.56
C GLN A 325 -33.11 34.20 -14.53
N ASN A 326 -31.84 34.04 -14.12
CA ASN A 326 -31.21 32.76 -13.85
C ASN A 326 -30.73 32.70 -12.38
N PRO A 327 -30.47 31.50 -11.83
CA PRO A 327 -29.75 31.36 -10.56
C PRO A 327 -28.37 32.04 -10.61
N LEU A 328 -27.79 32.41 -9.46
CA LEU A 328 -26.40 32.91 -9.43
C LEU A 328 -25.42 31.73 -9.50
N PRO A 329 -24.44 31.74 -10.44
CA PRO A 329 -23.43 30.71 -10.50
C PRO A 329 -22.30 30.99 -9.50
N ILE A 330 -21.96 29.97 -8.73
CA ILE A 330 -20.83 29.99 -7.77
C ILE A 330 -19.84 28.90 -8.19
N TYR A 331 -18.60 29.30 -8.49
CA TYR A 331 -17.52 28.37 -8.82
C TYR A 331 -16.50 28.32 -7.68
N LEU A 332 -15.94 27.14 -7.41
CA LEU A 332 -15.05 26.91 -6.26
C LEU A 332 -13.65 26.44 -6.68
N SER A 333 -12.63 26.93 -5.96
CA SER A 333 -11.27 26.41 -6.01
C SER A 333 -10.60 26.42 -4.62
N LEU A 334 -9.44 25.75 -4.52
CA LEU A 334 -8.62 25.74 -3.31
C LEU A 334 -7.29 26.45 -3.55
N ASN A 335 -6.96 27.39 -2.67
CA ASN A 335 -5.63 27.97 -2.54
C ASN A 335 -4.75 27.09 -1.64
N VAL A 336 -3.55 26.77 -2.12
CA VAL A 336 -2.56 25.88 -1.48
C VAL A 336 -1.20 26.57 -1.34
N LYS A 337 -0.28 26.00 -0.55
CA LYS A 337 1.06 26.56 -0.29
C LYS A 337 2.15 25.52 -0.47
N ASP A 338 3.29 25.95 -1.02
CA ASP A 338 4.44 25.11 -1.37
C ASP A 338 5.02 24.33 -0.17
N ASP A 339 5.00 24.93 1.02
CA ASP A 339 5.60 24.37 2.24
C ASP A 339 4.70 23.37 2.99
N PHE A 340 3.43 23.22 2.58
CA PHE A 340 2.42 22.46 3.31
C PHE A 340 1.72 21.45 2.40
N SER A 341 1.30 20.30 2.93
CA SER A 341 0.44 19.39 2.17
C SER A 341 -0.97 20.00 2.00
N THR A 342 -1.69 19.56 0.98
CA THR A 342 -3.08 19.98 0.75
C THR A 342 -4.04 19.54 1.87
N LEU A 343 -3.64 18.56 2.67
CA LEU A 343 -4.35 18.15 3.89
C LEU A 343 -4.06 19.12 5.04
N ASP A 344 -2.83 19.62 5.14
CA ASP A 344 -2.39 20.50 6.24
C ASP A 344 -2.79 21.98 6.03
N PHE A 345 -2.84 22.46 4.79
CA PHE A 345 -3.22 23.83 4.46
C PHE A 345 -4.04 23.92 3.18
N LYS A 346 -5.27 24.44 3.31
CA LYS A 346 -6.19 24.72 2.20
C LYS A 346 -7.12 25.88 2.54
N GLU A 347 -7.43 26.70 1.55
CA GLU A 347 -8.34 27.83 1.70
C GLU A 347 -9.29 27.91 0.52
N TRP A 348 -10.60 27.96 0.79
CA TRP A 348 -11.62 28.08 -0.25
C TRP A 348 -11.59 29.47 -0.89
N VAL A 349 -11.56 29.48 -2.22
CA VAL A 349 -11.71 30.66 -3.06
C VAL A 349 -13.00 30.53 -3.83
N GLU A 350 -13.87 31.52 -3.66
CA GLU A 350 -15.16 31.62 -4.34
C GLU A 350 -15.05 32.53 -5.54
N PHE A 351 -15.72 32.16 -6.64
CA PHE A 351 -15.82 32.94 -7.86
C PHE A 351 -17.30 33.10 -8.22
N THR A 352 -17.73 34.35 -8.34
CA THR A 352 -19.05 34.72 -8.88
C THR A 352 -18.87 35.71 -10.03
N PRO A 353 -19.91 35.99 -10.83
CA PRO A 353 -19.85 37.03 -11.84
C PRO A 353 -19.57 38.43 -11.26
N TYR A 354 -19.80 38.65 -9.97
CA TYR A 354 -19.62 39.95 -9.32
C TYR A 354 -18.26 40.09 -8.64
N GLU A 355 -17.84 39.08 -7.88
CA GLU A 355 -16.62 39.12 -7.09
C GLU A 355 -15.92 37.76 -6.96
N VAL A 356 -14.62 37.80 -6.71
CA VAL A 356 -13.77 36.64 -6.44
C VAL A 356 -13.03 36.88 -5.12
N GLY A 357 -13.06 35.92 -4.21
CA GLY A 357 -12.50 36.17 -2.88
C GLY A 357 -12.32 34.96 -1.97
N PHE A 358 -11.71 35.24 -0.83
CA PHE A 358 -11.48 34.25 0.23
C PHE A 358 -12.55 34.37 1.31
N LEU A 359 -13.36 33.33 1.45
CA LEU A 359 -14.42 33.24 2.46
C LEU A 359 -13.87 33.38 3.88
N LYS A 360 -12.70 32.77 4.14
CA LYS A 360 -11.99 32.80 5.43
C LYS A 360 -11.59 34.21 5.86
N TYR A 361 -11.19 35.06 4.92
CA TYR A 361 -10.67 36.39 5.21
C TYR A 361 -11.70 37.51 5.04
N GLY A 362 -12.87 37.21 4.44
CA GLY A 362 -13.85 38.23 4.08
C GLY A 362 -13.24 39.26 3.14
N ALA A 363 -12.48 38.81 2.14
CA ALA A 363 -11.71 39.67 1.27
C ALA A 363 -11.93 39.29 -0.19
N PHE A 364 -12.48 40.22 -0.97
CA PHE A 364 -12.98 40.01 -2.32
C PHE A 364 -12.56 41.13 -3.27
N VAL A 365 -12.31 40.79 -4.52
CA VAL A 365 -12.07 41.74 -5.62
C VAL A 365 -13.17 41.58 -6.66
N HIS A 366 -13.41 42.60 -7.47
CA HIS A 366 -14.27 42.45 -8.65
C HIS A 366 -13.70 41.34 -9.56
N SER A 367 -14.60 40.57 -10.19
CA SER A 367 -14.20 39.42 -11.02
C SER A 367 -13.22 39.81 -12.13
N GLU A 368 -13.39 41.00 -12.72
CA GLU A 368 -12.52 41.55 -13.75
C GLU A 368 -11.09 41.89 -13.29
N ASP A 369 -10.89 42.09 -11.98
CA ASP A 369 -9.59 42.42 -11.42
C ASP A 369 -8.83 41.18 -10.90
N PHE A 370 -9.47 40.00 -10.90
CA PHE A 370 -8.83 38.75 -10.49
C PHE A 370 -7.64 38.39 -11.39
N GLY A 371 -6.47 38.23 -10.77
CA GLY A 371 -5.19 37.99 -11.46
C GLY A 371 -4.31 39.23 -11.60
N SER A 372 -4.82 40.42 -11.32
CA SER A 372 -4.06 41.69 -11.29
C SER A 372 -3.14 41.81 -10.08
N GLU A 373 -2.20 42.76 -10.13
CA GLU A 373 -1.27 42.99 -9.02
C GLU A 373 -1.86 43.96 -7.98
N PHE A 374 -1.97 43.52 -6.73
CA PHE A 374 -2.36 44.37 -5.61
C PHE A 374 -1.25 44.54 -4.58
N PHE A 375 -1.31 45.63 -3.83
CA PHE A 375 -0.53 45.85 -2.62
C PHE A 375 -1.32 46.65 -1.59
N MET A 376 -1.42 46.15 -0.36
CA MET A 376 -2.22 46.74 0.73
C MET A 376 -3.70 46.99 0.35
N GLY A 377 -4.29 46.16 -0.52
CA GLY A 377 -5.68 46.32 -0.96
C GLY A 377 -5.89 47.38 -2.05
N HIS A 378 -4.82 47.97 -2.60
CA HIS A 378 -4.88 48.83 -3.78
C HIS A 378 -4.40 48.11 -5.03
N LEU A 379 -5.05 48.42 -6.15
CA LEU A 379 -4.70 47.89 -7.46
C LEU A 379 -3.44 48.60 -7.98
N MET A 380 -2.33 47.87 -8.06
CA MET A 380 -1.03 48.41 -8.49
C MET A 380 -0.87 48.35 -10.01
N LYS A 381 -1.30 47.24 -10.60
CA LYS A 381 -1.24 47.01 -12.05
C LYS A 381 -2.43 46.15 -12.45
N LYS A 382 -3.34 46.74 -13.23
CA LYS A 382 -4.46 46.03 -13.84
C LYS A 382 -3.92 45.13 -14.97
N ILE A 383 -4.25 43.85 -14.89
CA ILE A 383 -3.99 42.85 -15.92
C ILE A 383 -5.34 42.53 -16.58
N PRO A 384 -5.40 42.29 -17.90
CA PRO A 384 -6.65 41.92 -18.56
C PRO A 384 -7.34 40.72 -17.89
N GLU A 385 -8.67 40.79 -17.76
CA GLU A 385 -9.45 39.67 -17.23
C GLU A 385 -9.28 38.43 -18.10
N SER A 386 -9.06 37.28 -17.45
CA SER A 386 -8.85 36.02 -18.14
C SER A 386 -10.14 35.52 -18.80
N ARG A 387 -10.02 34.94 -20.00
CA ARG A 387 -11.09 34.15 -20.61
C ARG A 387 -11.53 33.03 -19.68
N ILE A 388 -12.82 32.68 -19.70
CA ILE A 388 -13.40 31.71 -18.78
C ILE A 388 -12.75 30.32 -18.89
N CYS A 389 -12.24 29.95 -20.07
CA CYS A 389 -11.54 28.68 -20.28
C CYS A 389 -10.30 28.51 -19.41
N PHE A 390 -9.58 29.59 -19.07
CA PHE A 390 -8.45 29.52 -18.15
C PHE A 390 -8.89 29.30 -16.70
N LEU A 391 -10.09 29.77 -16.33
CA LEU A 391 -10.70 29.49 -15.03
C LEU A 391 -11.24 28.05 -14.97
N GLU A 392 -11.87 27.57 -16.05
CA GLU A 392 -12.28 26.15 -16.20
C GLU A 392 -11.08 25.20 -16.09
N GLY A 393 -9.94 25.58 -16.68
CA GLY A 393 -8.67 24.87 -16.53
C GLY A 393 -8.20 24.82 -15.07
N THR A 394 -8.37 25.91 -14.32
CA THR A 394 -8.07 25.97 -12.87
C THR A 394 -9.03 25.14 -12.03
N TRP A 395 -10.35 25.27 -12.24
CA TRP A 395 -11.36 24.54 -11.48
C TRP A 395 -11.29 23.03 -11.70
N SER A 396 -10.76 22.58 -12.84
CA SER A 396 -10.67 21.17 -13.25
C SER A 396 -9.24 20.65 -13.45
N ASN A 397 -8.25 21.28 -12.82
CA ASN A 397 -6.83 20.95 -12.99
C ASN A 397 -6.44 19.52 -12.53
N ILE A 398 -7.30 18.79 -11.84
CA ILE A 398 -7.07 17.36 -11.50
C ILE A 398 -6.84 16.51 -12.76
N PHE A 399 -7.52 16.84 -13.87
CA PHE A 399 -7.34 16.14 -15.15
C PHE A 399 -6.02 16.44 -15.83
N SER A 400 -5.35 17.54 -15.46
CA SER A 400 -4.01 17.86 -15.94
C SER A 400 -2.99 16.81 -15.51
N GLN A 401 -3.13 16.30 -14.29
CA GLN A 401 -2.27 15.22 -13.78
C GLN A 401 -2.54 13.91 -14.51
N SER A 402 -3.82 13.51 -14.65
CA SER A 402 -4.19 12.29 -15.38
C SER A 402 -3.79 12.33 -16.86
N PHE A 403 -3.86 13.50 -17.49
CA PHE A 403 -3.39 13.72 -18.86
C PHE A 403 -1.88 13.54 -18.97
N MET A 404 -1.11 14.08 -18.01
CA MET A 404 0.34 13.89 -17.94
C MET A 404 0.72 12.43 -17.72
N ASP A 405 0.02 11.71 -16.83
CA ASP A 405 0.24 10.28 -16.58
C ASP A 405 -0.03 9.45 -17.84
N ALA A 406 -1.13 9.73 -18.55
CA ALA A 406 -1.46 9.07 -19.81
C ALA A 406 -0.42 9.33 -20.91
N VAL A 407 0.11 10.55 -20.98
CA VAL A 407 1.19 10.93 -21.91
C VAL A 407 2.52 10.27 -21.53
N TYR A 408 2.85 10.19 -20.23
CA TYR A 408 4.08 9.57 -19.72
C TYR A 408 4.11 8.05 -19.94
N LEU A 409 2.97 7.39 -19.75
CA LEU A 409 2.84 5.93 -19.87
C LEU A 409 2.71 5.45 -21.33
N SER A 410 2.67 6.37 -22.30
CA SER A 410 2.50 6.05 -23.73
C SER A 410 3.85 6.07 -24.48
N GLY A 411 4.26 4.93 -25.03
CA GLY A 411 5.49 4.80 -25.81
C GLY A 411 5.36 5.31 -27.27
N HIS A 412 4.14 5.34 -27.80
CA HIS A 412 3.81 5.79 -29.15
C HIS A 412 2.53 6.64 -29.16
N SER A 413 2.39 7.53 -30.15
CA SER A 413 1.23 8.44 -30.25
C SER A 413 -0.10 7.70 -30.37
N GLU A 414 -0.14 6.53 -31.02
CA GLU A 414 -1.39 5.75 -31.17
C GLU A 414 -1.82 5.03 -29.88
N ASP A 415 -0.89 4.64 -29.01
CA ASP A 415 -1.18 4.02 -27.71
C ASP A 415 -1.78 5.01 -26.72
N PHE A 416 -1.34 6.27 -26.76
CA PHE A 416 -1.97 7.37 -26.04
C PHE A 416 -3.45 7.49 -26.43
N TRP A 417 -3.75 7.52 -27.73
CA TRP A 417 -5.12 7.64 -28.23
C TRP A 417 -5.98 6.46 -27.78
N HIS A 418 -5.47 5.23 -27.93
CA HIS A 418 -6.18 4.03 -27.52
C HIS A 418 -6.41 3.93 -26.02
N ARG A 419 -5.55 4.50 -25.16
CA ARG A 419 -5.76 4.53 -23.71
C ARG A 419 -6.67 5.67 -23.26
N TRP A 420 -6.50 6.86 -23.83
CA TRP A 420 -7.25 8.05 -23.43
C TRP A 420 -8.71 8.04 -23.91
N THR A 421 -9.01 7.42 -25.05
CA THR A 421 -10.38 7.40 -25.62
C THR A 421 -11.16 6.11 -25.34
N ARG A 422 -10.64 5.21 -24.50
CA ARG A 422 -11.31 3.94 -24.20
C ARG A 422 -12.29 4.13 -23.04
N ASP A 423 -13.47 3.52 -23.14
CA ASP A 423 -14.36 3.34 -22.00
C ASP A 423 -13.65 2.47 -20.95
N THR A 424 -13.03 3.10 -19.94
CA THR A 424 -12.46 2.41 -18.79
C THR A 424 -13.55 2.17 -17.76
N ALA A 425 -13.74 0.91 -17.38
CA ALA A 425 -14.69 0.47 -16.35
C ALA A 425 -14.14 0.52 -14.92
N ASN A 426 -12.93 1.09 -14.71
CA ASN A 426 -12.32 1.22 -13.39
C ASN A 426 -12.47 2.68 -12.91
N ASP A 427 -13.18 2.86 -11.81
CA ASP A 427 -13.44 4.16 -11.20
C ASP A 427 -12.15 4.76 -10.62
N ILE A 428 -11.89 6.03 -10.97
CA ILE A 428 -10.81 6.85 -10.37
C ILE A 428 -11.11 7.16 -8.89
N GLU A 429 -12.31 6.83 -8.41
CA GLU A 429 -12.79 7.13 -7.05
C GLU A 429 -12.20 6.22 -5.96
N GLU A 430 -11.60 5.07 -6.28
CA GLU A 430 -11.16 4.14 -5.22
C GLU A 430 -9.91 4.60 -4.44
N HIS A 431 -9.01 5.43 -4.99
CA HIS A 431 -7.90 6.02 -4.22
C HIS A 431 -7.33 7.31 -4.83
N PRO A 432 -7.85 8.53 -4.54
CA PRO A 432 -7.11 9.75 -4.85
C PRO A 432 -6.03 9.95 -3.79
N ALA A 433 -4.79 9.54 -4.08
CA ALA A 433 -3.64 10.02 -3.34
C ALA A 433 -3.47 11.52 -3.63
N LEU A 434 -4.07 12.38 -2.79
CA LEU A 434 -3.83 13.82 -2.81
C LEU A 434 -2.31 14.04 -2.78
N PRO A 435 -1.72 14.76 -3.75
CA PRO A 435 -0.28 14.93 -3.83
C PRO A 435 0.21 15.64 -2.55
N LYS A 436 1.15 15.00 -1.84
CA LYS A 436 1.67 15.47 -0.54
C LYS A 436 2.30 16.86 -0.63
N LYS A 437 2.75 17.30 -1.82
CA LYS A 437 3.24 18.66 -2.12
C LYS A 437 2.96 19.02 -3.60
N PRO A 438 1.95 19.85 -3.91
CA PRO A 438 1.52 20.10 -5.28
C PRO A 438 2.47 20.99 -6.10
N HIS A 439 3.44 21.66 -5.46
CA HIS A 439 4.39 22.57 -6.10
C HIS A 439 5.77 21.96 -6.41
N GLU A 440 6.09 20.76 -5.92
CA GLU A 440 7.37 20.06 -6.21
C GLU A 440 7.36 19.29 -7.53
N GLN A 441 6.19 19.10 -8.15
CA GLN A 441 6.06 18.42 -9.44
C GLN A 441 6.34 19.39 -10.60
N THR A 442 7.61 19.60 -10.91
CA THR A 442 7.99 20.18 -12.21
C THR A 442 7.82 19.13 -13.31
N THR A 443 7.17 19.48 -14.42
CA THR A 443 7.02 18.58 -15.56
C THR A 443 8.38 18.19 -16.16
N SER A 444 8.81 16.94 -15.94
CA SER A 444 9.95 16.34 -16.66
C SER A 444 9.43 15.23 -17.58
N LEU A 445 9.42 15.51 -18.88
CA LEU A 445 8.79 14.65 -19.89
C LEU A 445 9.87 13.90 -20.68
N SER A 446 10.05 12.60 -20.43
CA SER A 446 10.92 11.72 -21.22
C SER A 446 10.10 10.88 -22.21
N ILE A 447 9.85 11.40 -23.41
CA ILE A 447 9.05 10.70 -24.45
C ILE A 447 9.93 10.25 -25.63
N PRO A 448 9.66 9.07 -26.24
CA PRO A 448 10.29 8.64 -27.50
C PRO A 448 10.06 9.62 -28.67
N LYS A 449 10.98 9.61 -29.64
CA LYS A 449 11.05 10.59 -30.73
C LYS A 449 9.84 10.53 -31.67
N GLY A 450 9.06 11.62 -31.70
CA GLY A 450 7.97 11.91 -32.65
C GLY A 450 7.72 13.43 -32.76
N PHE A 451 7.08 13.89 -33.83
CA PHE A 451 6.90 15.34 -34.07
C PHE A 451 5.88 15.98 -33.13
N LEU A 452 4.73 15.32 -32.91
CA LEU A 452 3.69 15.77 -31.97
C LEU A 452 4.19 15.76 -30.52
N SER A 453 5.02 14.76 -30.17
CA SER A 453 5.61 14.64 -28.83
C SER A 453 6.69 15.67 -28.55
N ASN A 454 7.37 16.20 -29.58
CA ASN A 454 8.34 17.29 -29.41
C ASN A 454 7.67 18.65 -29.12
N ALA A 455 6.60 18.99 -29.85
CA ALA A 455 5.86 20.25 -29.63
C ALA A 455 5.16 20.26 -28.25
N LEU A 456 4.49 19.15 -27.89
CA LEU A 456 3.92 18.96 -26.55
C LEU A 456 5.02 19.02 -25.48
N ARG A 457 6.19 18.40 -25.69
CA ARG A 457 7.30 18.49 -24.73
C ARG A 457 7.78 19.92 -24.53
N GLU A 458 7.99 20.70 -25.60
CA GLU A 458 8.46 22.09 -25.50
C GLU A 458 7.42 23.00 -24.83
N MET A 459 6.13 22.78 -25.10
CA MET A 459 5.05 23.51 -24.43
C MET A 459 4.92 23.13 -22.95
N MET A 460 5.14 21.86 -22.58
CA MET A 460 4.80 21.35 -21.25
C MET A 460 5.98 21.30 -20.26
N THR A 461 7.22 21.13 -20.70
CA THR A 461 8.39 20.87 -19.83
C THR A 461 8.78 22.08 -18.96
N GLY A 462 9.02 21.86 -17.66
CA GLY A 462 9.44 22.88 -16.70
C GLY A 462 8.33 23.81 -16.18
N ARG A 463 7.05 23.47 -16.40
CA ARG A 463 5.88 24.24 -15.93
C ARG A 463 5.24 23.58 -14.72
N LEU A 464 4.58 24.38 -13.87
CA LEU A 464 3.84 23.90 -12.71
C LEU A 464 2.46 23.34 -13.12
N VAL A 465 2.04 22.26 -12.46
CA VAL A 465 0.71 21.65 -12.65
C VAL A 465 -0.40 22.53 -12.06
N VAL A 466 -0.11 23.23 -10.96
CA VAL A 466 -1.02 24.18 -10.29
C VAL A 466 -1.01 25.52 -11.00
N SER A 467 -2.18 26.16 -11.15
CA SER A 467 -2.29 27.52 -11.67
C SER A 467 -1.73 28.56 -10.71
N THR A 468 -1.10 29.60 -11.25
CA THR A 468 -0.46 30.64 -10.45
C THR A 468 -1.01 32.02 -10.78
N TYR A 469 -1.66 32.66 -9.81
CA TYR A 469 -2.20 34.02 -9.95
C TYR A 469 -1.46 35.00 -9.03
N HIS A 470 -1.59 36.30 -9.29
CA HIS A 470 -1.16 37.32 -8.35
C HIS A 470 -2.10 37.35 -7.14
N ASN A 471 -1.52 37.29 -5.93
CA ASN A 471 -2.31 37.31 -4.70
C ASN A 471 -2.81 38.73 -4.43
N PHE A 472 -4.12 38.95 -4.54
CA PHE A 472 -4.73 40.26 -4.27
C PHE A 472 -4.67 40.67 -2.78
N LEU A 473 -4.41 39.73 -1.86
CA LEU A 473 -4.19 40.00 -0.44
C LEU A 473 -2.77 40.48 -0.12
N LYS A 474 -1.88 40.59 -1.12
CA LYS A 474 -0.47 40.90 -0.90
C LYS A 474 -0.31 42.22 -0.15
N GLY A 475 0.46 42.17 0.93
CA GLY A 475 0.72 43.31 1.82
C GLY A 475 -0.28 43.46 2.96
N LEU A 476 -1.54 43.03 2.81
CA LEU A 476 -2.53 43.10 3.89
C LEU A 476 -2.06 42.36 5.14
N GLN A 477 -2.41 42.91 6.30
CA GLN A 477 -1.93 42.42 7.59
C GLN A 477 -3.10 41.89 8.42
N LEU A 478 -2.86 40.82 9.17
CA LEU A 478 -3.87 40.24 10.05
C LEU A 478 -4.13 41.16 11.25
N HIS A 479 -5.41 41.40 11.53
CA HIS A 479 -5.85 42.12 12.72
C HIS A 479 -5.40 41.40 14.00
N ASN A 480 -5.05 42.13 15.07
CA ASN A 480 -4.52 41.54 16.32
C ASN A 480 -5.44 40.49 16.98
N LYS A 481 -6.76 40.62 16.78
CA LYS A 481 -7.84 39.76 17.30
C LYS A 481 -8.54 38.91 16.24
N TYR A 482 -7.91 38.67 15.10
CA TYR A 482 -8.52 37.86 14.03
C TYR A 482 -9.00 36.47 14.49
N LEU A 483 -8.36 35.89 15.51
CA LEU A 483 -8.73 34.61 16.15
C LEU A 483 -9.99 34.68 17.03
N GLU A 484 -10.48 35.87 17.35
CA GLU A 484 -11.73 36.09 18.11
C GLU A 484 -12.92 36.31 17.16
N ASN A 485 -12.69 36.47 15.85
CA ASN A 485 -13.74 36.66 14.86
C ASN A 485 -14.37 35.30 14.51
N GLU A 486 -15.65 35.13 14.86
CA GLU A 486 -16.40 33.88 14.63
C GLU A 486 -16.43 33.47 13.15
N ARG A 487 -16.55 34.43 12.22
CA ARG A 487 -16.59 34.16 10.78
C ARG A 487 -15.22 33.72 10.24
N PHE A 488 -14.13 34.24 10.78
CA PHE A 488 -12.78 33.73 10.51
C PHE A 488 -12.59 32.31 11.07
N CYS A 489 -13.06 32.07 12.29
CA CYS A 489 -12.94 30.78 12.99
C CYS A 489 -13.85 29.67 12.42
N MET A 490 -14.95 30.01 11.77
CA MET A 490 -15.82 29.06 11.06
C MET A 490 -15.08 28.31 9.94
N TRP A 491 -14.11 28.96 9.31
CA TRP A 491 -13.26 28.40 8.27
C TRP A 491 -11.92 27.85 8.81
N LYS A 492 -11.81 27.74 10.14
CA LYS A 492 -10.71 27.04 10.80
C LYS A 492 -11.12 25.56 10.90
N VAL A 493 -10.19 24.66 10.59
CA VAL A 493 -10.33 23.24 10.93
C VAL A 493 -10.79 23.13 12.39
N THR A 494 -11.91 22.45 12.62
CA THR A 494 -12.64 22.38 13.90
C THR A 494 -11.78 21.84 15.04
N LEU A 495 -12.21 22.07 16.28
CA LEU A 495 -11.61 21.42 17.44
C LEU A 495 -12.13 19.98 17.54
N SER A 496 -11.26 19.04 17.88
CA SER A 496 -11.60 17.61 17.85
C SER A 496 -12.76 17.22 18.77
N ASP A 497 -13.69 16.43 18.22
CA ASP A 497 -14.77 15.70 18.86
C ASP A 497 -14.24 14.35 19.35
N CYS A 498 -13.56 14.36 20.50
CA CYS A 498 -12.75 13.21 20.92
C CYS A 498 -13.56 12.09 21.58
N TYR A 499 -13.29 10.85 21.19
CA TYR A 499 -13.65 9.64 21.93
C TYR A 499 -12.47 8.66 22.01
N VAL A 500 -12.56 7.68 22.91
CA VAL A 500 -11.55 6.62 23.05
C VAL A 500 -12.17 5.27 22.75
N THR A 501 -11.56 4.50 21.85
CA THR A 501 -11.85 3.07 21.67
C THR A 501 -10.90 2.22 22.48
N LEU A 502 -11.42 1.14 23.06
CA LEU A 502 -10.67 0.16 23.82
C LEU A 502 -10.87 -1.21 23.19
N TRP A 503 -9.75 -1.92 22.97
CA TRP A 503 -9.78 -3.24 22.39
C TRP A 503 -8.78 -4.18 23.04
N LEU A 504 -9.28 -5.34 23.47
CA LEU A 504 -8.49 -6.40 24.08
C LEU A 504 -8.90 -7.75 23.47
N PRO A 505 -8.29 -8.17 22.35
CA PRO A 505 -8.74 -9.32 21.55
C PRO A 505 -8.69 -10.66 22.29
N THR A 506 -7.87 -10.75 23.34
CA THR A 506 -7.74 -11.96 24.17
C THR A 506 -8.91 -12.16 25.13
N ALA A 507 -9.69 -11.10 25.40
CA ALA A 507 -10.81 -11.09 26.33
C ALA A 507 -12.16 -10.86 25.63
N SER A 508 -12.21 -9.92 24.68
CA SER A 508 -13.41 -9.57 23.90
C SER A 508 -13.05 -9.42 22.42
N THR A 509 -13.90 -9.93 21.55
CA THR A 509 -13.78 -9.68 20.11
C THR A 509 -14.24 -8.28 19.72
N GLU A 510 -15.05 -7.62 20.55
CA GLU A 510 -15.61 -6.30 20.26
C GLU A 510 -14.71 -5.17 20.77
N LYS A 511 -14.60 -4.13 19.94
CA LYS A 511 -14.09 -2.82 20.37
C LYS A 511 -15.22 -2.11 21.10
N VAL A 512 -14.93 -1.60 22.29
CA VAL A 512 -15.85 -0.72 23.02
C VAL A 512 -15.38 0.73 22.85
N ARG A 513 -16.29 1.69 22.90
CA ARG A 513 -15.95 3.12 22.82
C ARG A 513 -16.58 3.89 23.96
N THR A 514 -15.92 4.96 24.40
CA THR A 514 -16.51 5.97 25.27
C THR A 514 -17.53 6.81 24.51
N ARG A 515 -18.29 7.64 25.22
CA ARG A 515 -19.05 8.72 24.57
C ARG A 515 -18.13 9.75 23.90
N THR A 516 -18.58 10.36 22.83
CA THR A 516 -17.88 11.48 22.18
C THR A 516 -18.02 12.75 23.01
N ILE A 517 -16.90 13.45 23.24
CA ILE A 517 -16.89 14.78 23.87
C ILE A 517 -16.61 15.81 22.79
N LYS A 518 -17.65 16.57 22.43
CA LYS A 518 -17.59 17.52 21.33
C LYS A 518 -16.75 18.75 21.64
N ASN A 519 -16.01 19.24 20.64
CA ASN A 519 -15.25 20.50 20.62
C ASN A 519 -14.34 20.72 21.84
N SER A 520 -13.64 19.68 22.30
CA SER A 520 -12.83 19.76 23.53
C SER A 520 -11.39 19.35 23.32
N LYS A 521 -10.46 20.25 23.71
CA LYS A 521 -9.03 19.95 23.81
C LYS A 521 -8.63 19.19 25.08
N ASN A 522 -9.52 19.12 26.07
CA ASN A 522 -9.29 18.41 27.34
C ASN A 522 -10.52 17.54 27.66
N PRO A 523 -10.80 16.52 26.84
CA PRO A 523 -11.95 15.66 27.04
C PRO A 523 -11.83 14.88 28.36
N VAL A 524 -12.92 14.78 29.11
CA VAL A 524 -13.01 13.99 30.35
C VAL A 524 -14.19 13.02 30.24
N TRP A 525 -13.89 11.75 29.98
CA TRP A 525 -14.91 10.73 29.78
C TRP A 525 -15.46 10.15 31.09
N ASN A 526 -14.57 9.73 31.99
CA ASN A 526 -14.87 9.05 33.27
C ASN A 526 -15.77 7.81 33.12
N GLU A 527 -15.47 6.97 32.13
CA GLU A 527 -16.15 5.70 31.90
C GLU A 527 -15.25 4.52 32.28
N ALA A 528 -15.84 3.44 32.80
CA ALA A 528 -15.12 2.26 33.27
C ALA A 528 -15.57 1.02 32.50
N PHE A 529 -14.59 0.24 32.04
CA PHE A 529 -14.80 -1.00 31.29
C PHE A 529 -14.14 -2.17 32.01
N CYS A 530 -14.79 -3.33 32.04
CA CYS A 530 -14.31 -4.52 32.75
C CYS A 530 -14.03 -5.65 31.75
N TYR A 531 -12.83 -6.25 31.87
CA TYR A 531 -12.41 -7.40 31.07
C TYR A 531 -11.97 -8.56 31.96
N LYS A 532 -12.31 -9.78 31.55
CA LYS A 532 -11.81 -11.02 32.17
C LYS A 532 -10.59 -11.51 31.39
N VAL A 533 -9.43 -11.59 32.04
CA VAL A 533 -8.14 -11.88 31.39
C VAL A 533 -7.46 -13.11 32.00
N ASP A 534 -6.76 -13.88 31.17
CA ASP A 534 -5.90 -14.99 31.62
C ASP A 534 -4.43 -14.57 31.50
N ARG A 535 -3.71 -14.56 32.62
CA ARG A 535 -2.31 -14.10 32.70
C ARG A 535 -1.30 -15.01 32.00
N ARG A 536 -1.70 -16.23 31.62
CA ARG A 536 -0.84 -17.14 30.85
C ARG A 536 -0.74 -16.70 29.39
N ILE A 537 -1.69 -15.89 28.92
CA ILE A 537 -1.76 -15.31 27.57
C ILE A 537 -1.22 -13.88 27.60
N LYS A 538 -0.65 -13.42 26.49
CA LYS A 538 -0.15 -12.05 26.37
C LYS A 538 -1.32 -11.10 26.14
N ASN A 539 -1.64 -10.27 27.13
CA ASN A 539 -2.76 -9.35 27.08
C ASN A 539 -2.26 -7.92 26.86
N VAL A 540 -2.45 -7.39 25.65
CA VAL A 540 -2.12 -6.01 25.31
C VAL A 540 -3.41 -5.25 25.02
N LEU A 541 -3.73 -4.28 25.85
CA LEU A 541 -4.87 -3.39 25.66
C LEU A 541 -4.52 -2.31 24.63
N GLU A 542 -5.31 -2.22 23.57
CA GLU A 542 -5.25 -1.12 22.62
C GLU A 542 -6.23 -0.03 23.01
N LEU A 543 -5.72 1.21 23.08
CA LEU A 543 -6.50 2.41 23.33
C LEU A 543 -6.28 3.35 22.14
N LYS A 544 -7.31 3.66 21.36
CA LYS A 544 -7.21 4.66 20.29
C LYS A 544 -8.02 5.89 20.64
N VAL A 545 -7.40 7.06 20.51
CA VAL A 545 -8.07 8.35 20.60
C VAL A 545 -8.46 8.75 19.18
N CYS A 546 -9.74 8.99 18.96
CA CYS A 546 -10.32 9.30 17.66
C CYS A 546 -11.07 10.62 17.70
N ASP A 547 -11.12 11.32 16.56
CA ASP A 547 -11.94 12.49 16.31
C ASP A 547 -13.20 12.04 15.53
N GLU A 548 -14.40 12.28 16.06
CA GLU A 548 -15.64 11.88 15.40
C GLU A 548 -15.99 12.87 14.29
N ASP A 549 -15.95 12.42 13.04
CA ASP A 549 -16.27 13.25 11.88
C ASP A 549 -17.63 12.87 11.31
N THR A 550 -18.53 13.85 11.20
CA THR A 550 -19.88 13.60 10.67
C THR A 550 -19.90 13.22 9.18
N MET A 551 -18.88 13.59 8.40
CA MET A 551 -18.89 13.51 6.93
C MET A 551 -17.72 12.71 6.32
N SER A 552 -16.76 12.29 7.14
CA SER A 552 -15.62 11.43 6.77
C SER A 552 -15.48 10.27 7.75
N ARG A 553 -14.58 9.32 7.47
CA ARG A 553 -14.18 8.35 8.51
C ARG A 553 -13.46 9.12 9.61
N ASP A 554 -13.80 8.82 10.87
CA ASP A 554 -13.18 9.38 12.06
C ASP A 554 -11.64 9.35 11.99
N ASP A 555 -11.01 10.50 12.23
CA ASP A 555 -9.56 10.63 12.24
C ASP A 555 -8.97 9.93 13.47
N GLU A 556 -8.09 8.94 13.24
CA GLU A 556 -7.32 8.29 14.31
C GLU A 556 -6.17 9.21 14.76
N LEU A 557 -6.38 9.93 15.87
CA LEU A 557 -5.38 10.86 16.40
C LEU A 557 -4.17 10.13 16.99
N CYS A 558 -4.40 9.08 17.79
CA CYS A 558 -3.31 8.33 18.42
C CYS A 558 -3.73 6.92 18.83
N THR A 559 -2.79 5.97 18.80
CA THR A 559 -2.94 4.61 19.35
C THR A 559 -1.93 4.37 20.47
N VAL A 560 -2.41 3.90 21.63
CA VAL A 560 -1.60 3.46 22.77
C VAL A 560 -1.78 1.96 22.96
N LEU A 561 -0.68 1.23 23.08
CA LEU A 561 -0.67 -0.20 23.38
C LEU A 561 -0.12 -0.42 24.78
N PHE A 562 -0.96 -0.94 25.68
CA PHE A 562 -0.61 -1.15 27.09
C PHE A 562 -0.60 -2.63 27.46
N ASP A 563 0.59 -3.12 27.83
CA ASP A 563 0.79 -4.47 28.33
C ASP A 563 0.27 -4.61 29.77
N ILE A 564 -0.78 -5.41 29.95
CA ILE A 564 -1.46 -5.61 31.23
C ILE A 564 -0.55 -6.31 32.25
N ASP A 565 0.50 -7.02 31.81
CA ASP A 565 1.44 -7.69 32.71
C ASP A 565 2.24 -6.71 33.59
N LYS A 566 2.25 -5.42 33.23
CA LYS A 566 2.84 -4.34 34.04
C LYS A 566 2.02 -4.01 35.30
N LEU A 567 0.78 -4.47 35.38
CA LEU A 567 -0.10 -4.22 36.54
C LEU A 567 0.15 -5.19 37.69
N THR A 568 -0.04 -4.71 38.91
CA THR A 568 0.07 -5.52 40.12
C THR A 568 -1.33 -5.82 40.68
N VAL A 569 -1.56 -7.09 41.03
CA VAL A 569 -2.87 -7.54 41.54
C VAL A 569 -3.20 -6.83 42.86
N GLY A 570 -4.43 -6.35 42.98
CA GLY A 570 -4.95 -5.70 44.19
C GLY A 570 -4.53 -4.25 44.38
N ARG A 571 -3.80 -3.66 43.43
CA ARG A 571 -3.45 -2.23 43.43
C ARG A 571 -4.10 -1.53 42.25
N THR A 572 -4.62 -0.34 42.53
CA THR A 572 -5.09 0.58 41.51
C THR A 572 -3.91 1.47 41.07
N VAL A 573 -3.65 1.51 39.77
CA VAL A 573 -2.53 2.26 39.19
C VAL A 573 -3.09 3.26 38.20
N ARG A 574 -2.72 4.54 38.37
CA ARG A 574 -3.05 5.60 37.42
C ARG A 574 -1.85 5.82 36.50
N VAL A 575 -2.06 5.66 35.20
CA VAL A 575 -1.03 5.75 34.17
C VAL A 575 -1.33 6.95 33.28
N LYS A 576 -0.30 7.75 33.02
CA LYS A 576 -0.34 8.86 32.06
C LYS A 576 0.45 8.46 30.83
N PHE A 577 -0.22 8.33 29.70
CA PHE A 577 0.39 8.05 28.41
C PHE A 577 0.66 9.36 27.71
N GLN A 578 1.93 9.63 27.38
CA GLN A 578 2.27 10.77 26.53
C GLN A 578 2.01 10.40 25.07
N LEU A 579 1.06 11.06 24.44
CA LEU A 579 0.65 10.82 23.06
C LEU A 579 1.56 11.59 22.09
N ASN A 580 1.81 12.86 22.40
CA ASN A 580 2.73 13.72 21.66
C ASN A 580 3.60 14.55 22.63
N PRO A 581 4.90 14.24 22.74
CA PRO A 581 5.83 14.98 23.62
C PRO A 581 5.98 16.46 23.26
N GLN A 582 5.79 16.82 21.98
CA GLN A 582 5.91 18.18 21.48
C GLN A 582 4.66 19.02 21.76
N ALA A 583 3.47 18.40 21.65
CA ALA A 583 2.17 19.06 21.88
C ALA A 583 1.65 18.98 23.34
N ARG A 584 2.34 18.23 24.22
CA ARG A 584 1.92 17.94 25.62
C ARG A 584 0.55 17.24 25.70
N GLU A 585 0.26 16.40 24.72
CA GLU A 585 -0.97 15.60 24.72
C GLU A 585 -0.78 14.36 25.61
N GLU A 586 -1.68 14.18 26.57
CA GLU A 586 -1.61 13.10 27.54
C GLU A 586 -2.98 12.41 27.66
N LEU A 587 -2.97 11.08 27.70
CA LEU A 587 -4.13 10.25 28.06
C LEU A 587 -3.93 9.67 29.46
N GLU A 588 -4.82 9.98 30.39
CA GLU A 588 -4.77 9.48 31.76
C GLU A 588 -5.81 8.36 31.94
N VAL A 589 -5.35 7.17 32.36
CA VAL A 589 -6.20 5.98 32.57
C VAL A 589 -5.90 5.36 33.92
N GLU A 590 -6.94 4.92 34.62
CA GLU A 590 -6.84 4.22 35.89
C GLU A 590 -7.12 2.72 35.70
N PHE A 591 -6.20 1.87 36.15
CA PHE A 591 -6.29 0.41 36.03
C PHE A 591 -6.37 -0.24 37.39
N THR A 592 -7.31 -1.17 37.56
CA THR A 592 -7.42 -2.02 38.75
C THR A 592 -7.48 -3.49 38.33
N LEU A 593 -6.54 -4.31 38.82
CA LEU A 593 -6.49 -5.75 38.54
C LEU A 593 -6.90 -6.56 39.78
N GLN A 594 -7.91 -7.41 39.66
CA GLN A 594 -8.44 -8.25 40.75
C GLN A 594 -8.49 -9.72 40.35
N ASN A 595 -8.38 -10.62 41.33
CA ASN A 595 -8.57 -12.06 41.10
C ASN A 595 -10.06 -12.42 41.18
N THR A 596 -10.53 -13.26 40.27
CA THR A 596 -11.86 -13.87 40.32
C THR A 596 -11.80 -15.26 40.99
N LEU A 597 -12.92 -15.76 41.51
CA LEU A 597 -13.03 -17.06 42.18
C LEU A 597 -13.28 -18.23 41.20
N ASP A 598 -13.16 -17.99 39.89
CA ASP A 598 -13.45 -18.99 38.86
C ASP A 598 -12.32 -20.02 38.72
N TYR A 599 -12.67 -21.25 38.33
CA TYR A 599 -11.70 -22.30 38.03
C TYR A 599 -10.95 -21.97 36.73
N PRO A 600 -9.62 -22.19 36.67
CA PRO A 600 -8.83 -21.86 35.48
C PRO A 600 -9.22 -22.76 34.30
N ASP A 601 -9.47 -22.16 33.14
CA ASP A 601 -9.66 -22.88 31.89
C ASP A 601 -8.41 -23.73 31.57
N SER A 602 -8.61 -24.94 31.04
CA SER A 602 -7.51 -25.71 30.48
C SER A 602 -6.95 -25.02 29.24
N ILE A 603 -5.62 -24.91 29.18
CA ILE A 603 -4.91 -24.38 28.02
C ILE A 603 -3.86 -25.39 27.55
N ILE A 604 -3.61 -25.43 26.25
CA ILE A 604 -2.56 -26.22 25.62
C ILE A 604 -1.59 -25.23 24.95
N THR A 605 -0.28 -25.36 25.19
CA THR A 605 0.71 -24.41 24.67
C THR A 605 2.09 -25.04 24.44
N ASN A 606 2.83 -24.50 23.47
CA ASN A 606 4.26 -24.74 23.26
C ASN A 606 5.15 -23.61 23.80
N GLY A 607 4.60 -22.70 24.63
CA GLY A 607 5.28 -21.51 25.14
C GLY A 607 5.20 -20.29 24.22
N VAL A 608 4.63 -20.43 23.01
CA VAL A 608 4.44 -19.35 22.02
C VAL A 608 2.98 -19.19 21.67
N LEU A 609 2.32 -20.25 21.21
CA LEU A 609 0.88 -20.27 20.93
C LEU A 609 0.12 -20.91 22.07
N VAL A 610 -1.10 -20.45 22.30
CA VAL A 610 -2.03 -20.93 23.32
C VAL A 610 -3.34 -21.30 22.65
N ALA A 611 -3.74 -22.57 22.75
CA ALA A 611 -5.07 -23.03 22.42
C ALA A 611 -5.91 -23.11 23.70
N ARG A 612 -7.13 -22.56 23.63
CA ARG A 612 -8.17 -22.75 24.64
C ARG A 612 -9.05 -23.94 24.27
N ASP A 613 -9.85 -24.36 25.24
CA ASP A 613 -10.95 -25.28 24.95
C ASP A 613 -12.02 -24.60 24.09
N ILE A 614 -12.49 -25.33 23.09
CA ILE A 614 -13.59 -24.89 22.23
C ILE A 614 -14.85 -25.69 22.53
N TYR A 615 -15.99 -25.04 22.30
CA TYR A 615 -17.31 -25.64 22.39
C TYR A 615 -17.96 -25.64 21.01
N CYS A 616 -18.58 -26.76 20.69
CA CYS A 616 -19.44 -26.95 19.54
C CYS A 616 -20.88 -26.67 19.99
N LEU A 617 -21.43 -25.55 19.52
CA LEU A 617 -22.81 -25.17 19.72
C LEU A 617 -23.61 -25.63 18.50
N GLU A 618 -24.42 -26.67 18.69
CA GLU A 618 -25.35 -27.19 17.70
C GLU A 618 -26.71 -26.50 17.88
N VAL A 619 -27.18 -25.84 16.82
CA VAL A 619 -28.50 -25.18 16.75
C VAL A 619 -29.35 -25.95 15.76
N ARG A 620 -30.37 -26.66 16.26
CA ARG A 620 -31.35 -27.34 15.43
C ARG A 620 -32.58 -26.47 15.26
N VAL A 621 -32.94 -26.22 14.00
CA VAL A 621 -34.11 -25.42 13.61
C VAL A 621 -35.14 -26.35 12.97
N ASP A 622 -36.31 -26.48 13.59
CA ASP A 622 -37.45 -27.20 13.02
C ASP A 622 -38.35 -26.23 12.26
N THR A 623 -38.29 -26.29 10.93
CA THR A 623 -39.13 -25.49 10.04
C THR A 623 -40.49 -26.13 9.74
N GLY A 624 -40.73 -27.39 10.18
CA GLY A 624 -41.92 -28.16 9.84
C GLY A 624 -43.23 -27.71 10.52
N LYS A 625 -43.14 -26.87 11.55
CA LYS A 625 -44.30 -26.31 12.27
C LYS A 625 -44.66 -24.87 11.88
N LEU A 626 -43.93 -24.27 10.93
CA LEU A 626 -44.25 -22.95 10.40
C LEU A 626 -45.57 -23.01 9.63
N LYS A 627 -46.59 -22.29 10.09
CA LYS A 627 -47.84 -22.11 9.32
C LYS A 627 -47.48 -21.45 7.99
N GLN A 628 -48.01 -21.99 6.89
CA GLN A 628 -47.93 -21.43 5.54
C GLN A 628 -48.44 -19.98 5.53
N GLN A 629 -47.54 -19.02 5.77
CA GLN A 629 -47.67 -17.63 5.39
C GLN A 629 -46.43 -17.31 4.55
N SER A 630 -46.69 -17.00 3.29
CA SER A 630 -45.72 -16.71 2.25
C SER A 630 -44.92 -15.44 2.55
N THR A 631 -43.58 -15.53 2.61
CA THR A 631 -42.57 -14.88 1.71
C THR A 631 -41.17 -14.90 2.36
N SER A 632 -40.14 -15.31 1.59
CA SER A 632 -38.67 -15.17 1.76
C SER A 632 -38.05 -14.62 3.06
N GLN A 633 -38.47 -15.12 4.22
CA GLN A 633 -37.84 -14.78 5.50
C GLN A 633 -36.49 -15.51 5.64
N LYS A 634 -35.45 -14.74 5.98
CA LYS A 634 -34.10 -15.25 6.29
C LYS A 634 -33.85 -15.15 7.79
N LEU A 635 -33.44 -16.25 8.40
CA LEU A 635 -32.98 -16.33 9.79
C LEU A 635 -31.45 -16.29 9.83
N THR A 636 -30.88 -15.26 10.44
CA THR A 636 -29.43 -15.15 10.61
C THR A 636 -29.05 -15.38 12.08
N PHE A 637 -28.19 -16.37 12.31
CA PHE A 637 -27.64 -16.72 13.61
C PHE A 637 -26.21 -16.21 13.69
N THR A 638 -25.87 -15.45 14.72
CA THR A 638 -24.55 -14.84 14.91
C THR A 638 -23.99 -15.22 16.26
N VAL A 639 -22.79 -15.80 16.26
CA VAL A 639 -21.99 -16.01 17.47
C VAL A 639 -20.66 -15.29 17.27
N LYS A 640 -20.55 -14.10 17.84
CA LYS A 640 -19.33 -13.28 17.70
C LYS A 640 -18.13 -13.99 18.32
N GLY A 641 -17.01 -14.04 17.60
CA GLY A 641 -15.81 -14.77 18.00
C GLY A 641 -15.84 -16.28 17.77
N SER A 642 -16.91 -16.81 17.16
CA SER A 642 -16.89 -18.18 16.61
C SER A 642 -16.09 -18.23 15.30
N HIS A 643 -15.68 -19.44 14.91
CA HIS A 643 -15.06 -19.68 13.60
C HIS A 643 -15.98 -19.27 12.44
N GLU A 644 -17.28 -19.59 12.55
CA GLU A 644 -18.28 -19.34 11.50
C GLU A 644 -18.79 -17.90 11.48
N GLY A 645 -18.72 -17.17 12.60
CA GLY A 645 -19.22 -15.81 12.73
C GLY A 645 -20.75 -15.75 12.67
N SER A 646 -21.29 -15.58 11.45
CA SER A 646 -22.73 -15.50 11.18
C SER A 646 -23.13 -16.52 10.13
N GLN A 647 -24.26 -17.22 10.35
CA GLN A 647 -24.81 -18.22 9.44
C GLN A 647 -26.29 -17.95 9.18
N THR A 648 -26.70 -17.97 7.92
CA THR A 648 -28.07 -17.64 7.51
C THR A 648 -28.79 -18.86 6.94
N ILE A 649 -30.06 -19.03 7.32
CA ILE A 649 -30.99 -20.02 6.80
C ILE A 649 -32.12 -19.31 6.06
N SER A 650 -32.34 -19.66 4.79
CA SER A 650 -33.55 -19.30 4.04
C SER A 650 -34.69 -20.28 4.35
N LEU A 651 -35.89 -19.76 4.60
CA LEU A 651 -37.07 -20.56 4.94
C LEU A 651 -37.88 -21.06 3.72
N ASP A 652 -37.44 -20.78 2.49
CA ASP A 652 -38.17 -21.06 1.25
C ASP A 652 -38.14 -22.52 0.76
N SER A 653 -37.47 -23.42 1.48
CA SER A 653 -37.27 -24.82 1.07
C SER A 653 -38.16 -25.76 1.88
N GLU A 654 -38.48 -26.95 1.33
CA GLU A 654 -39.31 -27.98 1.97
C GLU A 654 -39.04 -28.16 3.49
N PRO A 655 -40.09 -28.47 4.29
CA PRO A 655 -39.97 -28.65 5.74
C PRO A 655 -38.88 -29.68 6.05
N SER A 656 -37.78 -29.19 6.62
CA SER A 656 -36.56 -29.96 6.85
C SER A 656 -35.89 -29.49 8.14
N LEU A 657 -35.47 -30.46 8.96
CA LEU A 657 -34.62 -30.18 10.12
C LEU A 657 -33.28 -29.65 9.62
N ARG A 658 -32.94 -28.41 9.97
CA ARG A 658 -31.62 -27.83 9.67
C ARG A 658 -30.78 -27.77 10.93
N ILE A 659 -29.51 -28.12 10.79
CA ILE A 659 -28.53 -28.11 11.88
C ILE A 659 -27.45 -27.11 11.52
N ILE A 660 -27.25 -26.12 12.37
CA ILE A 660 -26.15 -25.16 12.30
C ILE A 660 -25.18 -25.47 13.42
N VAL A 661 -23.88 -25.35 13.16
CA VAL A 661 -22.85 -25.58 14.16
C VAL A 661 -21.95 -24.36 14.27
N PHE A 662 -21.69 -23.91 15.49
CA PHE A 662 -20.71 -22.87 15.79
C PHE A 662 -19.58 -23.43 16.66
N HIS A 663 -18.34 -23.13 16.29
CA HIS A 663 -17.15 -23.44 17.08
C HIS A 663 -16.66 -22.15 17.75
N CYS A 664 -16.80 -22.06 19.07
CA CYS A 664 -16.45 -20.86 19.82
C CYS A 664 -15.81 -21.18 21.17
N VAL A 665 -15.08 -20.20 21.70
CA VAL A 665 -14.67 -20.19 23.11
C VAL A 665 -15.80 -19.53 23.89
N ILE A 666 -16.41 -20.25 24.84
CA ILE A 666 -17.49 -19.69 25.65
C ILE A 666 -16.87 -18.87 26.79
N ASN A 667 -17.15 -17.57 26.79
CA ASN A 667 -16.84 -16.65 27.88
C ASN A 667 -18.12 -15.94 28.37
N ASP A 668 -18.01 -15.10 29.41
CA ASP A 668 -19.15 -14.39 30.01
C ASP A 668 -19.83 -13.39 29.06
N GLN A 669 -19.17 -13.01 27.98
CA GLN A 669 -19.65 -12.07 26.97
C GLN A 669 -20.15 -12.78 25.70
N THR A 670 -20.02 -14.11 25.59
CA THR A 670 -20.39 -14.83 24.37
C THR A 670 -21.90 -15.00 24.30
N ARG A 671 -22.50 -14.51 23.22
CA ARG A 671 -23.96 -14.53 22.99
C ARG A 671 -24.28 -15.12 21.62
N LEU A 672 -25.42 -15.79 21.52
CA LEU A 672 -26.04 -16.17 20.26
C LEU A 672 -27.12 -15.14 19.94
N ASP A 673 -26.90 -14.36 18.88
CA ASP A 673 -27.84 -13.38 18.36
C ASP A 673 -28.59 -13.97 17.16
N ILE A 674 -29.91 -13.84 17.13
CA ILE A 674 -30.78 -14.34 16.07
C ILE A 674 -31.56 -13.16 15.51
N THR A 675 -31.38 -12.89 14.22
CA THR A 675 -32.05 -11.80 13.50
C THR A 675 -33.00 -12.38 12.45
N LEU A 676 -34.21 -11.83 12.37
CA LEU A 676 -35.20 -12.17 11.36
C LEU A 676 -35.38 -10.99 10.40
N SER A 677 -35.12 -11.22 9.10
CA SER A 677 -35.19 -10.19 8.06
C SER A 677 -36.21 -10.55 6.98
N GLU A 678 -37.05 -9.59 6.58
CA GLU A 678 -37.97 -9.68 5.43
C GLU A 678 -37.35 -8.97 4.21
N GLU A 679 -37.36 -9.62 3.05
CA GLU A 679 -36.98 -8.97 1.78
C GLU A 679 -38.15 -8.11 1.30
N LEU A 680 -38.23 -6.83 1.70
CA LEU A 680 -38.72 -5.70 0.88
C LEU A 680 -38.76 -4.36 1.68
N VAL A 681 -37.94 -3.41 1.20
CA VAL A 681 -38.00 -1.93 1.34
C VAL A 681 -37.61 -1.28 2.68
N ASP A 682 -36.61 -0.40 2.61
CA ASP A 682 -36.08 0.58 3.58
C ASP A 682 -35.49 0.08 4.92
N GLU A 683 -34.18 0.31 5.06
CA GLU A 683 -33.30 -0.03 6.19
C GLU A 683 -33.60 0.68 7.53
N THR A 684 -34.82 1.17 7.77
CA THR A 684 -35.06 2.03 8.94
C THR A 684 -35.99 1.54 10.04
N GLU A 685 -36.79 0.47 9.91
CA GLU A 685 -37.63 0.07 11.06
C GLU A 685 -37.81 -1.46 11.26
N ASN A 686 -37.31 -1.93 12.42
CA ASN A 686 -37.68 -3.16 13.17
C ASN A 686 -37.19 -4.53 12.67
N SER A 687 -35.87 -4.76 12.64
CA SER A 687 -35.35 -6.13 12.80
C SER A 687 -35.45 -6.56 14.27
N ARG A 688 -36.15 -7.67 14.55
CA ARG A 688 -36.20 -8.26 15.89
C ARG A 688 -34.94 -9.10 16.10
N VAL A 689 -34.13 -8.72 17.11
CA VAL A 689 -32.91 -9.45 17.49
C VAL A 689 -33.14 -10.15 18.83
N LEU A 690 -33.04 -11.48 18.84
CA LEU A 690 -33.07 -12.31 20.05
C LEU A 690 -31.63 -12.64 20.45
N SER A 691 -31.25 -12.41 21.70
CA SER A 691 -29.87 -12.60 22.15
C SER A 691 -29.77 -13.48 23.40
N PHE A 692 -29.11 -14.63 23.28
CA PHE A 692 -28.99 -15.64 24.33
C PHE A 692 -27.55 -15.72 24.88
N PRO A 693 -27.33 -15.54 26.20
CA PRO A 693 -25.99 -15.69 26.79
C PRO A 693 -25.58 -17.16 26.91
N LEU A 694 -24.47 -17.55 26.28
CA LEU A 694 -24.04 -18.95 26.18
C LEU A 694 -23.47 -19.50 27.50
N ASN A 695 -22.95 -18.64 28.38
CA ASN A 695 -22.44 -19.05 29.70
C ASN A 695 -23.53 -19.65 30.63
N SER A 696 -24.80 -19.34 30.36
CA SER A 696 -25.95 -19.84 31.12
C SER A 696 -26.47 -21.19 30.64
N LEU A 697 -25.98 -21.69 29.50
CA LEU A 697 -26.46 -22.95 28.91
C LEU A 697 -25.88 -24.16 29.67
N PRO A 698 -26.71 -25.09 30.15
CA PRO A 698 -26.25 -26.34 30.73
C PRO A 698 -25.51 -27.17 29.67
N LEU A 699 -24.26 -27.51 29.97
CA LEU A 699 -23.42 -28.40 29.17
C LEU A 699 -24.14 -29.73 28.90
N GLN A 700 -24.18 -30.14 27.62
CA GLN A 700 -24.80 -31.39 27.15
C GLN A 700 -26.32 -31.53 27.41
N LYS A 701 -27.07 -30.43 27.57
CA LYS A 701 -28.52 -30.46 27.74
C LYS A 701 -29.21 -29.66 26.64
N GLU A 702 -30.22 -30.26 26.02
CA GLU A 702 -31.06 -29.62 25.01
C GLU A 702 -31.97 -28.56 25.68
N ILE A 703 -31.95 -27.34 25.16
CA ILE A 703 -32.89 -26.27 25.54
C ILE A 703 -33.82 -26.02 24.36
N ILE A 704 -35.12 -26.06 24.63
CA ILE A 704 -36.17 -25.70 23.68
C ILE A 704 -36.57 -24.26 23.94
N VAL A 705 -36.40 -23.40 22.94
CA VAL A 705 -36.92 -22.04 22.97
C VAL A 705 -38.21 -22.03 22.13
N GLU A 706 -39.34 -21.75 22.78
CA GLU A 706 -40.65 -21.54 22.14
C GLU A 706 -41.02 -20.06 22.28
N GLU A 707 -41.20 -19.38 21.15
CA GLU A 707 -41.63 -17.98 21.12
C GLU A 707 -42.77 -17.84 20.11
N ASP A 708 -43.92 -17.30 20.56
CA ASP A 708 -45.11 -16.92 19.78
C ASP A 708 -45.49 -17.81 18.56
N GLN A 709 -45.42 -19.14 18.72
CA GLN A 709 -45.83 -20.14 17.71
C GLN A 709 -45.04 -20.11 16.37
N SER A 710 -43.89 -19.43 16.27
CA SER A 710 -43.19 -19.25 15.00
C SER A 710 -42.05 -20.26 14.74
N PHE A 711 -41.19 -20.56 15.72
CA PHE A 711 -40.05 -21.48 15.52
C PHE A 711 -39.77 -22.32 16.78
N HIS A 712 -39.32 -23.58 16.60
CA HIS A 712 -38.70 -24.36 17.67
C HIS A 712 -37.20 -24.45 17.45
N LEU A 713 -36.44 -23.93 18.40
CA LEU A 713 -34.98 -24.02 18.42
C LEU A 713 -34.53 -24.98 19.50
N CYS A 714 -33.69 -25.95 19.15
CA CYS A 714 -33.01 -26.80 20.10
C CYS A 714 -31.51 -26.49 20.09
N LEU A 715 -31.01 -26.01 21.24
CA LEU A 715 -29.61 -25.67 21.45
C LEU A 715 -28.90 -26.77 22.22
N THR A 716 -27.78 -27.26 21.71
CA THR A 716 -26.90 -28.20 22.41
C THR A 716 -25.47 -27.69 22.40
N ALA A 717 -24.90 -27.40 23.57
CA ALA A 717 -23.48 -27.07 23.70
C ALA A 717 -22.68 -28.30 24.14
N ARG A 718 -21.66 -28.65 23.37
CA ARG A 718 -20.75 -29.78 23.65
C ARG A 718 -19.31 -29.28 23.69
N LYS A 719 -18.57 -29.66 24.73
CA LYS A 719 -17.12 -29.41 24.78
C LYS A 719 -16.44 -30.31 23.75
N CYS A 720 -15.61 -29.75 22.88
CA CYS A 720 -14.81 -30.55 21.96
C CYS A 720 -13.66 -31.21 22.75
N SER A 721 -13.84 -32.48 23.11
CA SER A 721 -12.82 -33.28 23.80
C SER A 721 -11.88 -33.95 22.79
N GLY A 722 -10.57 -33.79 22.97
CA GLY A 722 -9.55 -34.43 22.14
C GLY A 722 -8.22 -33.66 22.16
N ASP A 723 -7.16 -34.33 21.71
CA ASP A 723 -5.87 -33.70 21.39
C ASP A 723 -6.04 -32.71 20.23
N LEU A 724 -5.08 -31.79 20.06
CA LEU A 724 -5.08 -30.86 18.94
C LEU A 724 -4.71 -31.58 17.64
N ASP A 725 -5.39 -31.24 16.55
CA ASP A 725 -5.02 -31.67 15.19
C ASP A 725 -3.78 -30.92 14.69
N VAL A 726 -3.54 -29.71 15.22
CA VAL A 726 -2.29 -28.95 15.02
C VAL A 726 -1.27 -29.38 16.07
N ARG A 727 -0.12 -29.90 15.62
CA ARG A 727 1.03 -30.21 16.48
C ARG A 727 1.70 -28.91 16.90
N LEU A 728 1.78 -28.69 18.21
CA LEU A 728 2.52 -27.58 18.80
C LEU A 728 3.87 -28.06 19.34
N GLY A 729 4.97 -27.60 18.74
CA GLY A 729 6.33 -27.85 19.22
C GLY A 729 7.41 -27.50 18.21
N PHE A 730 8.58 -27.12 18.72
CA PHE A 730 9.76 -26.82 17.89
C PHE A 730 10.61 -28.06 17.57
N SER A 731 10.31 -29.22 18.15
CA SER A 731 10.95 -30.50 17.83
C SER A 731 10.43 -31.14 16.54
N LEU A 732 11.26 -31.95 15.88
CA LEU A 732 10.85 -32.74 14.72
C LEU A 732 9.66 -33.63 15.05
N CYS A 733 8.76 -33.88 14.09
CA CYS A 733 7.68 -34.84 14.26
C CYS A 733 8.23 -36.27 14.44
N LYS A 734 7.38 -37.17 14.93
CA LYS A 734 7.80 -38.55 15.20
C LYS A 734 8.22 -39.27 13.93
N GLU A 735 7.50 -39.00 12.85
CA GLU A 735 7.71 -39.54 11.51
C GLU A 735 9.08 -39.10 10.95
N GLU A 736 9.44 -37.82 11.08
CA GLU A 736 10.77 -37.34 10.66
C GLU A 736 11.90 -37.90 11.54
N GLN A 737 11.67 -38.08 12.85
CA GLN A 737 12.66 -38.74 13.72
C GLN A 737 12.87 -40.21 13.35
N ASP A 738 11.79 -40.93 13.04
CA ASP A 738 11.86 -42.32 12.60
C ASP A 738 12.49 -42.44 11.20
N PHE A 739 12.21 -41.49 10.30
CA PHE A 739 12.90 -41.33 9.02
C PHE A 739 14.40 -41.17 9.23
N LEU A 740 14.84 -40.22 10.07
CA LEU A 740 16.25 -39.96 10.32
C LEU A 740 16.96 -41.21 10.85
N ARG A 741 16.35 -41.93 11.80
CA ARG A 741 16.92 -43.18 12.34
C ARG A 741 17.13 -44.23 11.26
N LYS A 742 16.21 -44.33 10.29
CA LYS A 742 16.32 -45.24 9.14
C LYS A 742 17.34 -44.74 8.13
N ARG A 743 17.28 -43.46 7.74
CA ARG A 743 18.17 -42.83 6.75
C ARG A 743 19.63 -42.86 7.18
N LYS A 744 19.92 -42.63 8.46
CA LYS A 744 21.28 -42.72 9.02
C LYS A 744 21.96 -44.06 8.78
N LYS A 745 21.21 -45.16 8.61
CA LYS A 745 21.78 -46.47 8.26
C LYS A 745 22.32 -46.50 6.84
N TYR A 746 21.59 -45.91 5.89
CA TYR A 746 22.03 -45.75 4.50
C TYR A 746 23.24 -44.82 4.43
N VAL A 747 23.16 -43.67 5.12
CA VAL A 747 24.26 -42.70 5.18
C VAL A 747 25.52 -43.32 5.80
N ALA A 748 25.40 -44.08 6.89
CA ALA A 748 26.53 -44.78 7.51
C ALA A 748 27.20 -45.77 6.54
N ALA A 749 26.40 -46.57 5.83
CA ALA A 749 26.90 -47.55 4.87
C ALA A 749 27.62 -46.88 3.68
N ALA A 750 27.03 -45.80 3.15
CA ALA A 750 27.61 -45.02 2.07
C ALA A 750 28.92 -44.34 2.49
N LEU A 751 28.93 -43.65 3.65
CA LEU A 751 30.13 -43.00 4.18
C LEU A 751 31.25 -44.01 4.47
N LYS A 752 30.94 -45.20 4.99
CA LYS A 752 31.94 -46.26 5.19
C LYS A 752 32.63 -46.64 3.88
N LYS A 753 31.85 -46.81 2.81
CA LYS A 753 32.36 -47.19 1.48
C LYS A 753 33.24 -46.08 0.88
N ILE A 754 32.80 -44.83 0.96
CA ILE A 754 33.44 -43.67 0.32
C ILE A 754 34.69 -43.22 1.08
N LEU A 755 34.63 -43.20 2.42
CA LEU A 755 35.75 -42.76 3.28
C LEU A 755 36.71 -43.91 3.63
N HIS A 756 36.45 -45.13 3.16
CA HIS A 756 37.23 -46.33 3.46
C HIS A 756 37.45 -46.54 4.97
N LEU A 757 36.39 -46.39 5.77
CA LEU A 757 36.47 -46.54 7.23
C LEU A 757 36.61 -48.01 7.64
N GLU A 758 37.52 -48.29 8.58
CA GLU A 758 37.75 -49.64 9.11
C GLU A 758 36.55 -50.13 9.96
N GLU A 759 35.99 -49.25 10.79
CA GLU A 759 34.86 -49.54 11.68
C GLU A 759 33.55 -48.96 11.15
N ASP A 760 32.42 -49.59 11.54
CA ASP A 760 31.09 -49.06 11.27
C ASP A 760 30.82 -47.80 12.10
N LEU A 761 30.22 -46.78 11.47
CA LEU A 761 29.82 -45.56 12.17
C LEU A 761 28.63 -45.84 13.10
N LYS A 762 28.74 -45.40 14.36
CA LYS A 762 27.61 -45.39 15.30
C LYS A 762 26.62 -44.30 14.91
N GLU A 763 25.35 -44.43 15.31
CA GLU A 763 24.27 -43.51 14.91
C GLU A 763 24.53 -42.02 15.23
N HIS A 764 25.26 -41.73 16.31
CA HIS A 764 25.63 -40.36 16.70
C HIS A 764 26.88 -39.84 15.97
N GLU A 765 27.68 -40.72 15.36
CA GLU A 765 28.85 -40.37 14.54
C GLU A 765 28.46 -40.06 13.08
N VAL A 766 27.26 -40.46 12.66
CA VAL A 766 26.75 -40.22 11.30
C VAL A 766 26.35 -38.74 11.16
N PRO A 767 27.04 -37.96 10.31
CA PRO A 767 26.68 -36.57 10.07
C PRO A 767 25.39 -36.46 9.27
N VAL A 768 24.64 -35.38 9.51
CA VAL A 768 23.45 -35.03 8.72
C VAL A 768 23.91 -34.14 7.56
N VAL A 769 23.75 -34.64 6.34
CA VAL A 769 24.11 -33.92 5.11
C VAL A 769 22.84 -33.45 4.40
N ALA A 770 22.79 -32.18 3.99
CA ALA A 770 21.66 -31.63 3.27
C ALA A 770 22.08 -31.04 1.91
N ILE A 771 21.15 -31.05 0.96
CA ILE A 771 21.23 -30.24 -0.25
C ILE A 771 20.29 -29.05 -0.07
N THR A 772 20.77 -27.86 -0.39
CA THR A 772 19.95 -26.67 -0.60
C THR A 772 20.13 -26.22 -2.05
N THR A 773 19.06 -25.68 -2.62
CA THR A 773 19.04 -25.21 -4.00
C THR A 773 18.52 -23.79 -4.07
N THR A 774 18.80 -23.14 -5.19
CA THR A 774 18.09 -21.91 -5.58
C THR A 774 17.16 -22.19 -6.76
N GLY A 775 16.17 -21.33 -6.93
CA GLY A 775 15.18 -21.39 -8.00
C GLY A 775 15.68 -20.73 -9.29
N GLY A 776 15.03 -21.09 -10.40
CA GLY A 776 15.39 -20.59 -11.72
C GLY A 776 14.61 -21.28 -12.85
N GLY A 777 13.33 -21.55 -12.63
CA GLY A 777 12.44 -22.18 -13.62
C GLY A 777 13.02 -23.47 -14.20
N THR A 778 12.88 -23.64 -15.52
CA THR A 778 13.37 -24.82 -16.25
C THR A 778 14.88 -25.02 -16.15
N ARG A 779 15.67 -23.93 -16.06
CA ARG A 779 17.13 -24.01 -15.85
C ARG A 779 17.45 -24.72 -14.54
N SER A 780 16.80 -24.32 -13.45
CA SER A 780 16.99 -24.98 -12.15
C SER A 780 16.48 -26.43 -12.13
N LEU A 781 15.37 -26.72 -12.84
CA LEU A 781 14.89 -28.09 -13.03
C LEU A 781 15.97 -28.97 -13.67
N THR A 782 16.50 -28.53 -14.81
CA THR A 782 17.50 -29.28 -15.60
C THR A 782 18.84 -29.39 -14.88
N ALA A 783 19.32 -28.30 -14.27
CA ALA A 783 20.59 -28.27 -13.56
C ALA A 783 20.60 -29.17 -12.29
N MET A 784 19.45 -29.28 -11.62
CA MET A 784 19.31 -30.17 -10.47
C MET A 784 19.45 -31.64 -10.85
N TYR A 785 18.88 -32.06 -11.98
CA TYR A 785 19.06 -33.43 -12.48
C TYR A 785 20.53 -33.79 -12.73
N GLY A 786 21.29 -32.90 -13.39
CA GLY A 786 22.72 -33.13 -13.63
C GLY A 786 23.54 -33.15 -12.35
N SER A 787 23.24 -32.27 -11.40
CA SER A 787 23.92 -32.25 -10.11
C SER A 787 23.66 -33.53 -9.29
N LEU A 788 22.42 -34.02 -9.27
CA LEU A 788 22.05 -35.28 -8.62
C LEU A 788 22.67 -36.50 -9.32
N LEU A 789 22.76 -36.48 -10.65
CA LEU A 789 23.46 -37.52 -11.42
C LEU A 789 24.94 -37.59 -11.06
N GLY A 790 25.61 -36.44 -10.93
CA GLY A 790 26.99 -36.35 -10.48
C GLY A 790 27.17 -36.96 -9.08
N LEU A 791 26.29 -36.61 -8.14
CA LEU A 791 26.30 -37.20 -6.79
C LEU A 791 26.04 -38.71 -6.80
N GLN A 792 25.16 -39.19 -7.68
CA GLN A 792 24.90 -40.63 -7.84
C GLN A 792 26.12 -41.37 -8.38
N LYS A 793 26.79 -40.84 -9.41
CA LYS A 793 28.03 -41.41 -9.97
C LYS A 793 29.17 -41.49 -8.94
N LEU A 794 29.25 -40.52 -8.03
CA LEU A 794 30.21 -40.53 -6.91
C LEU A 794 29.78 -41.44 -5.74
N ASN A 795 28.63 -42.11 -5.81
CA ASN A 795 28.00 -42.84 -4.70
C ASN A 795 27.69 -41.94 -3.47
N LEU A 796 27.62 -40.63 -3.65
CA LEU A 796 27.40 -39.65 -2.58
C LEU A 796 25.92 -39.38 -2.30
N LEU A 797 25.02 -39.70 -3.24
CA LEU A 797 23.58 -39.45 -3.08
C LEU A 797 22.97 -40.14 -1.84
N ASP A 798 23.45 -41.34 -1.51
CA ASP A 798 23.05 -42.07 -0.30
C ASP A 798 23.55 -41.43 1.01
N CYS A 799 24.54 -40.53 0.93
CA CYS A 799 25.01 -39.77 2.10
C CYS A 799 24.06 -38.61 2.46
N ILE A 800 23.17 -38.20 1.55
CA ILE A 800 22.28 -37.05 1.73
C ILE A 800 21.08 -37.45 2.59
N SER A 801 20.78 -36.67 3.63
CA SER A 801 19.62 -36.86 4.51
C SER A 801 18.42 -36.00 4.10
N TYR A 802 18.67 -34.76 3.65
CA TYR A 802 17.64 -33.79 3.29
C TYR A 802 17.90 -33.14 1.93
N ILE A 803 16.85 -32.85 1.18
CA ILE A 803 16.89 -32.02 -0.03
C ILE A 803 15.87 -30.89 0.14
N GLY A 804 16.35 -29.66 0.29
CA GLY A 804 15.54 -28.46 0.30
C GLY A 804 15.40 -27.87 -1.10
N GLY A 805 14.19 -27.64 -1.57
CA GLY A 805 13.91 -27.04 -2.88
C GLY A 805 12.92 -25.88 -2.82
N LEU A 806 13.02 -25.02 -3.84
CA LEU A 806 12.12 -23.89 -4.07
C LEU A 806 11.97 -23.61 -5.58
N SER A 807 10.89 -22.93 -5.95
CA SER A 807 10.60 -22.56 -7.34
C SER A 807 10.81 -23.74 -8.32
N GLY A 808 11.52 -23.55 -9.43
CA GLY A 808 11.75 -24.59 -10.45
C GLY A 808 12.42 -25.89 -9.96
N THR A 809 13.17 -25.88 -8.85
CA THR A 809 13.72 -27.15 -8.30
C THR A 809 12.67 -28.04 -7.64
N THR A 810 11.55 -27.45 -7.23
CA THR A 810 10.40 -28.23 -6.74
C THR A 810 9.78 -29.09 -7.83
N TRP A 811 9.94 -28.71 -9.11
CA TRP A 811 9.46 -29.48 -10.25
C TRP A 811 10.24 -30.78 -10.41
N THR A 812 11.58 -30.72 -10.31
CA THR A 812 12.47 -31.90 -10.30
C THR A 812 12.16 -32.80 -9.12
N MET A 813 12.00 -32.23 -7.92
CA MET A 813 11.68 -32.99 -6.73
C MET A 813 10.31 -33.66 -6.82
N ALA A 814 9.26 -32.94 -7.23
CA ALA A 814 7.94 -33.54 -7.37
C ALA A 814 7.96 -34.76 -8.31
N ASN A 815 8.60 -34.64 -9.48
CA ASN A 815 8.72 -35.72 -10.45
C ASN A 815 9.53 -36.91 -9.91
N LEU A 816 10.70 -36.67 -9.32
CA LEU A 816 11.54 -37.75 -8.77
C LEU A 816 10.83 -38.53 -7.65
N TYR A 817 10.09 -37.83 -6.78
CA TYR A 817 9.46 -38.45 -5.61
C TYR A 817 8.13 -39.15 -5.92
N GLU A 818 7.67 -39.14 -7.18
CA GLU A 818 6.63 -40.07 -7.65
C GLU A 818 7.10 -41.54 -7.55
N ASP A 819 8.40 -41.78 -7.73
CA ASP A 819 9.00 -43.11 -7.64
C ASP A 819 9.61 -43.36 -6.26
N ALA A 820 9.06 -44.35 -5.56
CA ALA A 820 9.50 -44.74 -4.22
C ALA A 820 11.01 -45.09 -4.12
N ASN A 821 11.67 -45.45 -5.22
CA ASN A 821 13.07 -45.89 -5.24
C ASN A 821 13.95 -45.08 -6.21
N TRP A 822 13.58 -43.84 -6.53
CA TRP A 822 14.24 -43.04 -7.56
C TRP A 822 15.76 -42.90 -7.35
N SER A 823 16.26 -42.70 -6.12
CA SER A 823 17.71 -42.53 -5.88
C SER A 823 18.51 -43.80 -6.07
N GLN A 824 17.84 -44.96 -6.02
CA GLN A 824 18.44 -46.29 -6.18
C GLN A 824 18.42 -46.77 -7.63
N LYS A 825 17.61 -46.12 -8.50
CA LYS A 825 17.60 -46.34 -9.94
C LYS A 825 18.57 -45.40 -10.62
N TYR A 826 19.09 -45.78 -11.79
CA TYR A 826 19.96 -44.89 -12.54
C TYR A 826 19.17 -43.68 -13.05
N LEU A 827 19.60 -42.47 -12.69
CA LEU A 827 18.84 -41.24 -12.93
C LEU A 827 18.62 -40.91 -14.41
N GLU A 828 19.39 -41.51 -15.31
CA GLU A 828 19.29 -41.28 -16.76
C GLU A 828 17.89 -41.50 -17.32
N ASP A 829 17.14 -42.48 -16.80
CA ASP A 829 15.76 -42.74 -17.24
C ASP A 829 14.84 -41.56 -16.90
N ALA A 830 14.96 -41.01 -15.69
CA ALA A 830 14.22 -39.82 -15.26
C ALA A 830 14.67 -38.57 -16.02
N ILE A 831 15.96 -38.43 -16.31
CA ILE A 831 16.53 -37.33 -17.10
C ILE A 831 16.00 -37.38 -18.53
N ASN A 832 15.91 -38.57 -19.13
CA ASN A 832 15.37 -38.76 -20.47
C ASN A 832 13.88 -38.42 -20.53
N GLU A 833 13.12 -38.72 -19.48
CA GLU A 833 11.71 -38.31 -19.42
C GLU A 833 11.59 -36.79 -19.26
N ALA A 834 12.34 -36.19 -18.35
CA ALA A 834 12.41 -34.74 -18.20
C ALA A 834 12.85 -34.05 -19.51
N ARG A 835 13.80 -34.63 -20.25
CA ARG A 835 14.23 -34.14 -21.58
C ARG A 835 13.07 -34.08 -22.55
N LYS A 836 12.27 -35.14 -22.68
CA LYS A 836 11.10 -35.17 -23.58
C LYS A 836 10.10 -34.07 -23.21
N GLN A 837 9.84 -33.89 -21.92
CA GLN A 837 8.89 -32.90 -21.45
C GLN A 837 9.44 -31.49 -21.70
N VAL A 838 10.69 -31.19 -21.35
CA VAL A 838 11.30 -29.86 -21.55
C VAL A 838 11.45 -29.47 -23.04
N THR A 839 11.64 -30.42 -23.95
CA THR A 839 11.82 -30.14 -25.39
C THR A 839 10.49 -30.05 -26.16
N LYS A 840 9.40 -30.54 -25.56
CA LYS A 840 8.05 -30.49 -26.13
C LYS A 840 7.57 -29.03 -26.25
N SER A 841 6.96 -28.71 -27.39
CA SER A 841 6.31 -27.41 -27.62
C SER A 841 5.23 -27.15 -26.56
N LYS A 842 5.33 -26.02 -25.85
CA LYS A 842 4.35 -25.61 -24.84
C LYS A 842 3.12 -24.93 -25.43
N ILE A 843 3.09 -24.66 -26.74
CA ILE A 843 1.97 -23.98 -27.40
C ILE A 843 0.63 -24.70 -27.13
N CYS A 844 0.66 -26.03 -27.08
CA CYS A 844 -0.51 -26.85 -26.82
C CYS A 844 -1.11 -26.66 -25.41
N CYS A 845 -0.35 -26.18 -24.42
CA CYS A 845 -0.84 -25.95 -23.05
C CYS A 845 -1.92 -24.85 -23.01
N PHE A 846 -1.98 -23.99 -24.03
CA PHE A 846 -3.01 -22.96 -24.18
C PHE A 846 -3.99 -23.24 -25.32
N SER A 847 -4.06 -24.50 -25.76
CA SER A 847 -5.12 -24.96 -26.67
C SER A 847 -6.50 -24.87 -26.01
N LEU A 848 -7.57 -24.76 -26.80
CA LEU A 848 -8.94 -24.71 -26.29
C LEU A 848 -9.30 -25.89 -25.39
N ASP A 849 -8.81 -27.09 -25.71
CA ASP A 849 -9.06 -28.29 -24.90
C ASP A 849 -8.39 -28.21 -23.53
N CYS A 850 -7.15 -27.70 -23.47
CA CYS A 850 -6.42 -27.50 -22.21
C CYS A 850 -7.09 -26.41 -21.36
N LEU A 851 -7.47 -25.27 -21.97
CA LEU A 851 -8.17 -24.20 -21.27
C LEU A 851 -9.52 -24.66 -20.70
N LYS A 852 -10.25 -25.50 -21.45
CA LYS A 852 -11.51 -26.10 -21.00
C LYS A 852 -11.27 -27.09 -19.86
N TYR A 853 -10.18 -27.85 -19.91
CA TYR A 853 -9.75 -28.70 -18.79
C TYR A 853 -9.48 -27.85 -17.54
N TYR A 854 -8.70 -26.77 -17.65
CA TYR A 854 -8.38 -25.89 -16.53
C TYR A 854 -9.61 -25.26 -15.89
N TYR A 855 -10.53 -24.74 -16.71
CA TYR A 855 -11.79 -24.19 -16.23
C TYR A 855 -12.59 -25.23 -15.43
N ASN A 856 -12.73 -26.44 -15.96
CA ASN A 856 -13.49 -27.50 -15.31
C ASN A 856 -12.86 -27.95 -13.98
N ASP A 857 -11.54 -28.12 -13.94
CA ASP A 857 -10.82 -28.55 -12.72
C ASP A 857 -10.87 -27.46 -11.64
N LEU A 858 -10.71 -26.18 -12.00
CA LEU A 858 -10.86 -25.06 -11.07
C LEU A 858 -12.30 -24.90 -10.56
N MET A 859 -13.30 -25.16 -11.41
CA MET A 859 -14.72 -25.16 -10.99
C MET A 859 -15.02 -26.32 -10.05
N GLU A 860 -14.45 -27.50 -10.27
CA GLU A 860 -14.54 -28.65 -9.35
C GLU A 860 -13.90 -28.33 -8.00
N ARG A 861 -12.67 -27.77 -8.02
CA ARG A 861 -11.97 -27.28 -6.82
C ARG A 861 -12.77 -26.25 -6.03
N THR A 862 -13.45 -25.33 -6.73
CA THR A 862 -14.34 -24.34 -6.09
C THR A 862 -15.58 -25.01 -5.46
N LYS A 863 -16.15 -26.04 -6.10
CA LYS A 863 -17.27 -26.83 -5.53
C LYS A 863 -16.84 -27.63 -4.30
N GLU A 864 -15.60 -28.11 -4.27
CA GLU A 864 -15.01 -28.75 -3.08
C GLU A 864 -14.81 -27.78 -1.91
N GLY A 865 -14.88 -26.46 -2.17
CA GLY A 865 -14.82 -25.40 -1.17
C GLY A 865 -13.43 -24.79 -0.98
N HIS A 866 -12.52 -24.99 -1.94
CA HIS A 866 -11.25 -24.29 -2.02
C HIS A 866 -11.42 -22.93 -2.71
N ASN A 867 -10.63 -21.94 -2.27
CA ASN A 867 -10.48 -20.69 -3.02
C ASN A 867 -9.61 -20.97 -4.26
N THR A 868 -9.95 -20.36 -5.39
CA THR A 868 -9.16 -20.47 -6.63
C THR A 868 -8.58 -19.12 -7.03
N SER A 869 -7.34 -19.13 -7.48
CA SER A 869 -6.54 -17.96 -7.83
C SER A 869 -5.84 -18.16 -9.18
N PHE A 870 -5.14 -17.12 -9.65
CA PHE A 870 -4.29 -17.24 -10.83
C PHE A 870 -3.11 -18.23 -10.61
N ILE A 871 -2.59 -18.32 -9.38
CA ILE A 871 -1.55 -19.30 -9.02
C ILE A 871 -2.07 -20.74 -9.17
N ASP A 872 -3.35 -21.00 -8.88
CA ASP A 872 -3.92 -22.33 -9.08
C ASP A 872 -4.00 -22.69 -10.58
N LEU A 873 -4.34 -21.72 -11.44
CA LEU A 873 -4.27 -21.89 -12.89
C LEU A 873 -2.84 -22.17 -13.36
N TRP A 874 -1.86 -21.43 -12.83
CA TRP A 874 -0.44 -21.65 -13.12
C TRP A 874 0.00 -23.08 -12.74
N GLY A 875 -0.49 -23.62 -11.62
CA GLY A 875 -0.26 -25.02 -11.25
C GLY A 875 -0.74 -26.03 -12.30
N LEU A 876 -1.91 -25.81 -12.89
CA LEU A 876 -2.46 -26.66 -13.97
C LEU A 876 -1.69 -26.50 -15.29
N VAL A 877 -1.17 -25.29 -15.54
CA VAL A 877 -0.27 -25.04 -16.68
C VAL A 877 1.04 -25.80 -16.49
N ILE A 878 1.66 -25.76 -15.31
CA ILE A 878 2.87 -26.54 -14.99
C ILE A 878 2.62 -28.04 -15.18
N GLU A 879 1.49 -28.56 -14.67
CA GLU A 879 1.09 -29.95 -14.86
C GLU A 879 1.04 -30.30 -16.36
N SER A 880 0.46 -29.45 -17.19
CA SER A 880 0.40 -29.69 -18.64
C SER A 880 1.75 -29.53 -19.35
N MET A 881 2.66 -28.74 -18.77
CA MET A 881 4.02 -28.56 -19.28
C MET A 881 4.91 -29.75 -18.95
N LEU A 882 4.72 -30.40 -17.79
CA LEU A 882 5.61 -31.44 -17.27
C LEU A 882 5.03 -32.85 -17.39
N HIS A 883 3.73 -32.99 -17.60
CA HIS A 883 3.04 -34.27 -17.71
C HIS A 883 2.10 -34.30 -18.91
N ASP A 884 1.99 -35.46 -19.57
CA ASP A 884 1.08 -35.65 -20.71
C ASP A 884 -0.37 -35.95 -20.30
N LYS A 885 -0.61 -36.20 -19.01
CA LYS A 885 -1.91 -36.56 -18.43
C LYS A 885 -2.07 -35.83 -17.09
N LYS A 886 -3.31 -35.75 -16.64
CA LYS A 886 -3.64 -35.29 -15.28
C LYS A 886 -2.81 -36.07 -14.26
N ASP A 887 -2.09 -35.33 -13.43
CA ASP A 887 -1.31 -35.83 -12.31
C ASP A 887 -2.19 -35.80 -11.05
N GLU A 888 -2.42 -36.97 -10.46
CA GLU A 888 -3.24 -37.14 -9.26
C GLU A 888 -2.40 -37.21 -7.98
N HIS A 889 -1.06 -37.14 -8.09
CA HIS A 889 -0.18 -37.24 -6.94
C HIS A 889 -0.32 -36.05 -5.99
N ARG A 890 -0.06 -36.34 -4.71
CA ARG A 890 -0.15 -35.40 -3.60
C ARG A 890 1.14 -35.39 -2.79
N LEU A 891 1.29 -34.39 -1.92
CA LEU A 891 2.47 -34.30 -1.07
C LEU A 891 2.56 -35.48 -0.10
N SER A 892 1.43 -35.95 0.46
CA SER A 892 1.43 -37.10 1.36
C SER A 892 1.80 -38.42 0.67
N ASP A 893 1.57 -38.56 -0.63
CA ASP A 893 1.93 -39.78 -1.40
C ASP A 893 3.44 -40.00 -1.41
N GLN A 894 4.24 -38.92 -1.37
CA GLN A 894 5.70 -38.99 -1.33
C GLN A 894 6.26 -39.70 -0.09
N ARG A 895 5.45 -39.96 0.96
CA ARG A 895 5.83 -40.81 2.10
C ARG A 895 6.33 -42.17 1.64
N GLN A 896 5.77 -42.73 0.56
CA GLN A 896 6.22 -44.00 0.00
C GLN A 896 7.71 -43.99 -0.38
N ALA A 897 8.25 -42.83 -0.75
CA ALA A 897 9.64 -42.64 -1.14
C ALA A 897 10.59 -42.42 0.04
N VAL A 898 10.09 -42.14 1.24
CA VAL A 898 10.93 -41.77 2.39
C VAL A 898 10.74 -42.65 3.62
N ASP A 899 9.62 -43.35 3.77
CA ASP A 899 9.29 -44.10 5.00
C ASP A 899 10.29 -45.20 5.36
N ASN A 900 11.05 -45.73 4.40
CA ASN A 900 12.11 -46.71 4.66
C ASN A 900 13.51 -46.09 4.74
N GLY A 901 13.63 -44.75 4.64
CA GLY A 901 14.89 -44.02 4.61
C GLY A 901 15.68 -44.21 3.30
N GLN A 902 15.04 -44.71 2.25
CA GLN A 902 15.70 -45.09 1.01
C GLN A 902 16.06 -43.88 0.13
N ASN A 903 15.32 -42.78 0.22
CA ASN A 903 15.66 -41.50 -0.40
C ASN A 903 15.88 -40.42 0.68
N PRO A 904 16.55 -39.30 0.37
CA PRO A 904 16.55 -38.11 1.24
C PRO A 904 15.14 -37.58 1.47
N LEU A 905 14.88 -36.88 2.58
CA LEU A 905 13.57 -36.24 2.80
C LEU A 905 13.46 -34.97 1.96
N PRO A 906 12.41 -34.82 1.13
CA PRO A 906 12.18 -33.59 0.38
C PRO A 906 11.56 -32.55 1.31
N ILE A 907 12.08 -31.33 1.26
CA ILE A 907 11.55 -30.18 1.98
C ILE A 907 11.30 -29.07 0.95
N TYR A 908 10.06 -28.61 0.86
CA TYR A 908 9.67 -27.49 0.02
C TYR A 908 9.39 -26.25 0.88
N VAL A 909 9.58 -25.07 0.32
CA VAL A 909 9.55 -23.80 1.07
C VAL A 909 8.66 -22.77 0.38
N ALA A 910 7.89 -22.03 1.17
CA ALA A 910 7.12 -20.86 0.72
C ALA A 910 7.20 -19.72 1.73
N ILE A 911 6.85 -18.52 1.30
CA ILE A 911 6.68 -17.34 2.16
C ILE A 911 5.19 -16.99 2.26
N ASN A 912 4.71 -16.74 3.48
CA ASN A 912 3.41 -16.15 3.74
C ASN A 912 3.50 -14.62 3.74
N LEU A 913 2.67 -13.96 2.93
CA LEU A 913 2.49 -12.50 2.86
C LEU A 913 1.08 -12.10 3.34
N LYS A 914 0.84 -10.81 3.57
CA LYS A 914 -0.47 -10.27 3.99
C LYS A 914 -0.81 -8.99 3.23
N SER A 915 -2.08 -8.82 2.83
CA SER A 915 -2.55 -7.74 1.95
C SER A 915 -2.29 -6.34 2.49
N ASN A 916 -2.44 -6.22 3.80
CA ASN A 916 -2.36 -4.95 4.51
C ASN A 916 -0.91 -4.52 4.76
N TYR A 917 0.09 -5.32 4.36
CA TYR A 917 1.50 -5.10 4.66
C TYR A 917 2.35 -5.33 3.42
N SER A 918 3.37 -4.50 3.21
CA SER A 918 4.37 -4.78 2.19
C SER A 918 5.14 -6.07 2.54
N ALA A 919 5.70 -6.74 1.53
CA ALA A 919 6.55 -7.92 1.73
C ALA A 919 7.82 -7.64 2.58
N GLN A 920 8.19 -6.37 2.75
CA GLN A 920 9.24 -5.94 3.67
C GLN A 920 8.74 -5.80 5.12
N ALA A 921 7.47 -5.45 5.31
CA ALA A 921 6.86 -5.21 6.61
C ALA A 921 6.34 -6.48 7.28
N PHE A 922 5.92 -7.50 6.52
CA PHE A 922 5.46 -8.79 7.04
C PHE A 922 5.84 -9.95 6.11
N ARG A 923 6.43 -11.01 6.68
CA ARG A 923 6.72 -12.29 6.00
C ARG A 923 6.98 -13.41 6.99
N GLU A 924 6.64 -14.64 6.58
CA GLU A 924 6.84 -15.83 7.41
C GLU A 924 7.21 -17.06 6.58
N TRP A 925 8.22 -17.81 7.02
CA TRP A 925 8.65 -19.04 6.38
C TRP A 925 7.69 -20.21 6.72
N LEU A 926 7.21 -20.89 5.68
CA LEU A 926 6.49 -22.16 5.81
C LEU A 926 7.31 -23.30 5.19
N GLU A 927 7.38 -24.42 5.91
CA GLU A 927 7.97 -25.66 5.43
C GLU A 927 6.89 -26.68 5.03
N PHE A 928 7.18 -27.43 3.98
CA PHE A 928 6.33 -28.51 3.47
C PHE A 928 7.16 -29.77 3.35
N THR A 929 6.71 -30.84 3.99
CA THR A 929 7.30 -32.17 3.89
C THR A 929 6.19 -33.18 3.63
N PRO A 930 6.51 -34.41 3.19
CA PRO A 930 5.51 -35.47 3.07
C PRO A 930 4.78 -35.76 4.40
N TYR A 931 5.39 -35.44 5.54
CA TYR A 931 4.84 -35.68 6.87
C TYR A 931 3.98 -34.52 7.37
N GLU A 932 4.55 -33.32 7.40
CA GLU A 932 3.92 -32.13 7.97
C GLU A 932 4.17 -30.86 7.15
N VAL A 933 3.21 -29.93 7.25
CA VAL A 933 3.30 -28.55 6.78
C VAL A 933 3.24 -27.63 7.99
N GLY A 934 4.17 -26.68 8.13
CA GLY A 934 4.26 -25.91 9.37
C GLY A 934 4.92 -24.55 9.26
N HIS A 935 4.56 -23.69 10.23
CA HIS A 935 5.22 -22.41 10.47
C HIS A 935 6.45 -22.62 11.36
N LEU A 936 7.63 -22.25 10.83
CA LEU A 936 8.88 -22.32 11.60
C LEU A 936 8.84 -21.39 12.83
N LYS A 937 8.29 -20.19 12.66
CA LYS A 937 8.21 -19.13 13.69
C LYS A 937 7.40 -19.56 14.92
N TYR A 938 6.24 -20.17 14.71
CA TYR A 938 5.31 -20.49 15.79
C TYR A 938 5.50 -21.89 16.37
N GLY A 939 6.28 -22.75 15.71
CA GLY A 939 6.39 -24.16 16.07
C GLY A 939 5.02 -24.85 15.99
N ALA A 940 4.27 -24.59 14.92
CA ALA A 940 2.94 -25.15 14.69
C ALA A 940 2.91 -25.82 13.32
N SER A 941 2.55 -27.10 13.28
CA SER A 941 2.45 -27.86 12.04
C SER A 941 1.20 -28.74 12.02
N ILE A 942 0.72 -29.03 10.81
CA ILE A 942 -0.37 -29.96 10.52
C ILE A 942 0.16 -31.10 9.65
N ARG A 943 -0.60 -32.20 9.57
CA ARG A 943 -0.30 -33.26 8.60
C ARG A 943 -0.41 -32.72 7.17
N ALA A 944 0.43 -33.21 6.27
CA ALA A 944 0.45 -32.77 4.88
C ALA A 944 -0.93 -32.87 4.19
N GLU A 945 -1.67 -33.95 4.45
CA GLU A 945 -2.99 -34.22 3.87
C GLU A 945 -4.11 -33.31 4.39
N ASP A 946 -3.89 -32.60 5.50
CA ASP A 946 -4.88 -31.66 6.04
C ASP A 946 -4.61 -30.22 5.58
N PHE A 947 -3.54 -29.97 4.82
CA PHE A 947 -3.24 -28.64 4.28
C PHE A 947 -4.35 -28.17 3.32
N GLY A 948 -4.85 -26.95 3.57
CA GLY A 948 -6.03 -26.39 2.90
C GLY A 948 -7.35 -26.62 3.64
N SER A 949 -7.39 -27.49 4.65
CA SER A 949 -8.57 -27.66 5.51
C SER A 949 -8.75 -26.50 6.50
N LYS A 950 -9.95 -26.33 7.05
CA LYS A 950 -10.26 -25.24 8.00
C LYS A 950 -10.01 -25.66 9.45
N PHE A 951 -9.25 -24.86 10.17
CA PHE A 951 -8.94 -25.07 11.59
C PHE A 951 -9.42 -23.89 12.44
N PHE A 952 -9.65 -24.16 13.72
CA PHE A 952 -9.90 -23.15 14.74
C PHE A 952 -9.35 -23.62 16.08
N MET A 953 -8.53 -22.79 16.74
CA MET A 953 -7.90 -23.14 18.03
C MET A 953 -7.16 -24.48 18.01
N GLY A 954 -6.48 -24.76 16.89
CA GLY A 954 -5.69 -25.99 16.71
C GLY A 954 -6.50 -27.25 16.42
N ARG A 955 -7.82 -27.15 16.21
CA ARG A 955 -8.70 -28.28 15.90
C ARG A 955 -9.26 -28.17 14.49
N LEU A 956 -9.37 -29.30 13.82
CA LEU A 956 -9.89 -29.43 12.47
C LEU A 956 -11.41 -29.27 12.49
N VAL A 957 -11.90 -28.15 11.96
CA VAL A 957 -13.34 -27.83 11.92
C VAL A 957 -13.99 -28.38 10.66
N LYS A 958 -13.32 -28.22 9.51
CA LYS A 958 -13.80 -28.74 8.23
C LYS A 958 -12.63 -29.33 7.44
N ARG A 959 -12.66 -30.64 7.27
CA ARG A 959 -11.70 -31.36 6.42
C ARG A 959 -12.06 -31.17 4.95
N LEU A 960 -11.09 -30.73 4.14
CA LEU A 960 -11.19 -30.68 2.69
C LEU A 960 -10.32 -31.79 2.06
N SER A 961 -10.49 -32.01 0.76
CA SER A 961 -9.63 -32.88 -0.04
C SER A 961 -8.18 -32.37 0.01
N GLU A 962 -7.22 -33.30 0.08
CA GLU A 962 -5.81 -32.93 -0.03
C GLU A 962 -5.55 -32.34 -1.42
N THR A 963 -4.80 -31.24 -1.44
CA THR A 963 -4.48 -30.53 -2.68
C THR A 963 -3.46 -31.32 -3.50
N ARG A 964 -3.72 -31.46 -4.81
CA ARG A 964 -2.79 -32.08 -5.77
C ARG A 964 -1.47 -31.33 -5.82
N ILE A 965 -0.38 -32.06 -6.08
CA ILE A 965 0.97 -31.49 -6.03
C ILE A 965 1.19 -30.37 -7.05
N CYS A 966 0.50 -30.40 -8.20
CA CYS A 966 0.58 -29.36 -9.22
C CYS A 966 0.17 -27.96 -8.70
N TYR A 967 -0.86 -27.88 -7.86
CA TYR A 967 -1.24 -26.62 -7.21
C TYR A 967 -0.17 -26.13 -6.24
N MET A 968 0.53 -27.04 -5.55
CA MET A 968 1.67 -26.69 -4.69
C MET A 968 2.89 -26.27 -5.51
N GLN A 969 3.16 -26.91 -6.64
CA GLN A 969 4.20 -26.48 -7.59
C GLN A 969 3.91 -25.07 -8.12
N GLY A 970 2.64 -24.77 -8.44
CA GLY A 970 2.19 -23.43 -8.80
C GLY A 970 2.49 -22.40 -7.70
N MET A 971 2.18 -22.73 -6.44
CA MET A 971 2.48 -21.90 -5.27
C MET A 971 3.99 -21.70 -5.02
N TRP A 972 4.77 -22.79 -5.02
CA TRP A 972 6.22 -22.74 -4.79
C TRP A 972 6.98 -22.02 -5.92
N SER A 973 6.37 -21.88 -7.10
CA SER A 973 6.93 -21.21 -8.28
C SER A 973 6.07 -20.04 -8.78
N SER A 974 5.37 -19.37 -7.87
CA SER A 974 4.43 -18.28 -8.21
C SER A 974 5.10 -17.02 -8.77
N ILE A 975 6.43 -16.88 -8.68
CA ILE A 975 7.15 -15.75 -9.31
C ILE A 975 6.87 -15.70 -10.83
N PHE A 976 6.70 -16.85 -11.46
CA PHE A 976 6.38 -16.97 -12.89
C PHE A 976 4.94 -16.56 -13.21
N SER A 977 4.02 -16.67 -12.26
CA SER A 977 2.61 -16.37 -12.52
C SER A 977 2.40 -14.87 -12.78
N ILE A 978 3.21 -13.99 -12.18
CA ILE A 978 3.17 -12.55 -12.44
C ILE A 978 3.62 -12.23 -13.87
N ASP A 979 4.73 -12.81 -14.31
CA ASP A 979 5.23 -12.64 -15.67
C ASP A 979 4.24 -13.19 -16.71
N VAL A 980 3.65 -14.37 -16.45
CA VAL A 980 2.63 -14.94 -17.35
C VAL A 980 1.45 -13.98 -17.42
N MET A 981 0.94 -13.48 -16.29
CA MET A 981 -0.17 -12.52 -16.27
C MET A 981 0.17 -11.23 -17.02
N TYR A 982 1.39 -10.69 -16.84
CA TYR A 982 1.86 -9.48 -17.53
C TYR A 982 1.92 -9.67 -19.06
N VAL A 983 2.62 -10.71 -19.53
CA VAL A 983 2.76 -11.01 -20.96
C VAL A 983 1.40 -11.38 -21.57
N TRP A 984 0.56 -12.09 -20.82
CA TRP A 984 -0.79 -12.48 -21.24
C TRP A 984 -1.72 -11.29 -21.40
N ASN A 985 -1.69 -10.32 -20.48
CA ASN A 985 -2.49 -9.10 -20.59
C ASN A 985 -2.13 -8.25 -21.82
N LEU A 986 -0.90 -8.40 -22.32
CA LEU A 986 -0.42 -7.71 -23.52
C LEU A 986 -0.65 -8.48 -24.82
N ALA A 987 -0.98 -9.78 -24.74
CA ALA A 987 -1.08 -10.66 -25.90
C ALA A 987 -2.49 -10.67 -26.52
N THR A 988 -2.58 -10.68 -27.85
CA THR A 988 -3.88 -10.72 -28.56
C THR A 988 -4.44 -12.12 -28.79
N ASP A 989 -3.57 -13.15 -28.87
CA ASP A 989 -3.90 -14.57 -29.01
C ASP A 989 -2.76 -15.46 -28.48
N SER A 990 -2.90 -16.79 -28.60
CA SER A 990 -1.90 -17.73 -28.11
C SER A 990 -0.55 -17.65 -28.85
N GLU A 991 -0.55 -17.39 -30.16
CA GLU A 991 0.71 -17.27 -30.91
C GLU A 991 1.44 -15.97 -30.54
N ASP A 992 0.70 -14.87 -30.37
CA ASP A 992 1.23 -13.59 -29.90
C ASP A 992 1.78 -13.68 -28.46
N PHE A 993 1.08 -14.40 -27.57
CA PHE A 993 1.58 -14.68 -26.22
C PHE A 993 2.96 -15.35 -26.25
N TRP A 994 3.10 -16.43 -27.02
CA TRP A 994 4.39 -17.14 -27.12
C TRP A 994 5.45 -16.31 -27.83
N CYS A 995 5.07 -15.49 -28.81
CA CYS A 995 5.99 -14.56 -29.47
C CYS A 995 6.57 -13.56 -28.46
N ARG A 996 5.71 -12.90 -27.67
CA ARG A 996 6.10 -11.93 -26.63
C ARG A 996 6.91 -12.57 -25.51
N TRP A 997 6.45 -13.72 -25.01
CA TRP A 997 7.13 -14.51 -23.97
C TRP A 997 8.56 -14.88 -24.35
N THR A 998 8.79 -15.22 -25.62
CA THR A 998 10.10 -15.69 -26.12
C THR A 998 11.00 -14.59 -26.71
N ARG A 999 10.45 -13.42 -27.11
CA ARG A 999 11.22 -12.36 -27.81
C ARG A 999 11.45 -11.08 -26.99
N ASP A 1000 10.59 -10.71 -26.06
CA ASP A 1000 10.74 -9.48 -25.26
C ASP A 1000 11.73 -9.71 -24.09
N ARG A 1001 13.02 -9.75 -24.43
CA ARG A 1001 14.14 -9.92 -23.49
C ARG A 1001 14.45 -8.63 -22.74
N VAL A 1002 13.59 -8.24 -21.80
CA VAL A 1002 13.87 -7.12 -20.87
C VAL A 1002 14.22 -7.71 -19.51
N GLN A 1003 15.51 -7.60 -19.12
CA GLN A 1003 16.20 -7.91 -17.85
C GLN A 1003 15.79 -9.19 -17.08
N ASP A 1004 16.77 -10.03 -16.71
CA ASP A 1004 16.52 -11.24 -15.90
C ASP A 1004 16.07 -10.85 -14.48
N ILE A 1005 15.09 -11.57 -13.95
CA ILE A 1005 14.41 -11.29 -12.65
C ILE A 1005 15.41 -11.35 -11.48
N ASP A 1006 16.54 -12.04 -11.68
CA ASP A 1006 17.55 -12.29 -10.66
C ASP A 1006 18.53 -11.13 -10.40
N GLU A 1007 18.61 -10.09 -11.26
CA GLU A 1007 19.65 -9.03 -11.14
C GLU A 1007 19.20 -7.76 -10.42
N GLU A 1008 17.90 -7.43 -10.45
CA GLU A 1008 17.31 -6.37 -9.63
C GLU A 1008 15.93 -6.84 -9.20
N PRO A 1009 15.51 -6.61 -7.94
CA PRO A 1009 14.10 -6.72 -7.57
C PRO A 1009 13.37 -5.53 -8.23
N LEU A 1010 13.24 -5.56 -9.55
CA LEU A 1010 12.17 -4.89 -10.27
C LEU A 1010 10.91 -5.53 -9.70
N LEU A 1011 10.35 -4.90 -8.67
CA LEU A 1011 8.95 -4.90 -8.24
C LEU A 1011 8.93 -4.28 -6.83
N SER A 1012 8.79 -2.96 -6.77
CA SER A 1012 8.17 -2.29 -5.62
C SER A 1012 6.66 -2.56 -5.59
N MET A 1013 6.22 -3.80 -5.87
CA MET A 1013 4.80 -4.11 -5.94
C MET A 1013 4.38 -4.91 -4.73
N ASN A 1014 3.45 -4.32 -4.00
CA ASN A 1014 2.59 -5.10 -3.13
C ASN A 1014 1.83 -6.09 -4.05
N PRO A 1015 1.98 -7.42 -3.93
CA PRO A 1015 1.39 -8.38 -4.89
C PRO A 1015 -0.16 -8.39 -4.88
N TYR A 1016 -0.76 -7.56 -4.04
CA TYR A 1016 -2.19 -7.27 -3.93
C TYR A 1016 -2.66 -6.11 -4.82
N GLU A 1017 -1.76 -5.35 -5.46
CA GLU A 1017 -2.10 -4.19 -6.29
C GLU A 1017 -2.53 -4.54 -7.72
N ILE A 1018 -2.39 -5.80 -8.14
CA ILE A 1018 -2.77 -6.23 -9.48
C ILE A 1018 -4.03 -7.08 -9.39
N ASP A 1019 -5.17 -6.48 -9.71
CA ASP A 1019 -6.39 -7.23 -10.02
C ASP A 1019 -6.27 -7.93 -11.38
N THR A 1020 -6.73 -9.18 -11.48
CA THR A 1020 -6.78 -9.92 -12.75
C THR A 1020 -7.84 -9.33 -13.69
N CYS A 1021 -7.49 -8.27 -14.40
CA CYS A 1021 -8.33 -7.68 -15.43
C CYS A 1021 -7.82 -8.06 -16.83
N LEU A 1022 -8.50 -8.99 -17.51
CA LEU A 1022 -8.20 -9.33 -18.90
C LEU A 1022 -9.02 -8.48 -19.88
N LEU A 1023 -8.33 -7.65 -20.66
CA LEU A 1023 -8.93 -6.74 -21.65
C LEU A 1023 -8.67 -7.21 -23.09
N THR A 1024 -9.33 -8.28 -23.54
CA THR A 1024 -9.15 -8.82 -24.90
C THR A 1024 -10.33 -8.49 -25.85
N PRO A 1025 -10.08 -8.35 -27.18
CA PRO A 1025 -11.13 -8.23 -28.21
C PRO A 1025 -11.96 -9.52 -28.34
N SER A 1026 -13.19 -9.41 -28.83
CA SER A 1026 -14.18 -10.51 -28.90
C SER A 1026 -13.82 -11.61 -29.92
N SER A 1027 -13.07 -12.62 -29.49
CA SER A 1027 -12.91 -13.93 -30.16
C SER A 1027 -13.36 -15.09 -29.27
N ILE A 1028 -13.65 -16.27 -29.83
CA ILE A 1028 -14.10 -17.46 -29.07
C ILE A 1028 -13.03 -17.96 -28.09
N LEU A 1029 -11.75 -17.87 -28.48
CA LEU A 1029 -10.61 -18.17 -27.61
C LEU A 1029 -10.56 -17.13 -26.47
N SER A 1030 -10.77 -15.85 -26.79
CA SER A 1030 -10.76 -14.76 -25.80
C SER A 1030 -11.89 -14.86 -24.76
N SER A 1031 -13.07 -15.39 -25.12
CA SER A 1031 -14.20 -15.52 -24.19
C SER A 1031 -13.97 -16.66 -23.20
N ALA A 1032 -13.53 -17.84 -23.69
CA ALA A 1032 -13.14 -18.94 -22.81
C ALA A 1032 -12.00 -18.53 -21.86
N LEU A 1033 -11.06 -17.72 -22.36
CA LEU A 1033 -9.96 -17.16 -21.56
C LEU A 1033 -10.42 -16.12 -20.55
N ARG A 1034 -11.35 -15.23 -20.92
CA ARG A 1034 -11.97 -14.28 -20.00
C ARG A 1034 -12.68 -15.01 -18.85
N ASP A 1035 -13.39 -16.09 -19.14
CA ASP A 1035 -14.11 -16.87 -18.12
C ASP A 1035 -13.15 -17.58 -17.14
N VAL A 1036 -11.98 -18.02 -17.63
CA VAL A 1036 -10.91 -18.62 -16.81
C VAL A 1036 -10.17 -17.58 -15.95
N LEU A 1037 -10.10 -16.32 -16.37
CA LEU A 1037 -9.23 -15.32 -15.75
C LEU A 1037 -9.95 -14.24 -14.95
N THR A 1038 -11.16 -13.84 -15.34
CA THR A 1038 -11.84 -12.66 -14.75
C THR A 1038 -12.37 -12.98 -13.35
N GLY A 1039 -12.08 -12.10 -12.38
CA GLY A 1039 -12.65 -12.14 -11.03
C GLY A 1039 -11.94 -13.06 -10.03
N ARG A 1040 -10.68 -13.45 -10.29
CA ARG A 1040 -9.89 -14.30 -9.38
C ARG A 1040 -8.77 -13.52 -8.70
N PRO A 1041 -8.50 -13.73 -7.39
CA PRO A 1041 -7.34 -13.11 -6.76
C PRO A 1041 -6.05 -13.59 -7.43
N THR A 1042 -5.05 -12.70 -7.50
CA THR A 1042 -3.73 -13.00 -8.08
C THR A 1042 -2.95 -13.99 -7.22
N ILE A 1043 -3.08 -13.90 -5.89
CA ILE A 1043 -2.39 -14.78 -4.93
C ILE A 1043 -3.33 -15.90 -4.45
N ALA A 1044 -2.79 -17.11 -4.33
CA ALA A 1044 -3.49 -18.25 -3.74
C ALA A 1044 -3.67 -18.05 -2.23
N GLN A 1045 -4.92 -18.22 -1.78
CA GLN A 1045 -5.29 -18.10 -0.37
C GLN A 1045 -5.67 -19.48 0.18
N TYR A 1046 -5.03 -19.87 1.27
CA TYR A 1046 -5.29 -21.14 1.97
C TYR A 1046 -5.80 -20.87 3.39
N PRO A 1047 -6.78 -21.63 3.90
CA PRO A 1047 -7.23 -21.48 5.28
C PRO A 1047 -6.07 -21.59 6.27
N ASN A 1048 -5.99 -20.62 7.17
CA ASN A 1048 -4.89 -20.56 8.12
C ASN A 1048 -5.07 -21.55 9.27
N PHE A 1049 -4.16 -22.52 9.39
CA PHE A 1049 -4.26 -23.54 10.43
C PHE A 1049 -3.90 -23.04 11.84
N ILE A 1050 -3.29 -21.85 11.96
CA ILE A 1050 -3.09 -21.17 13.25
C ILE A 1050 -4.24 -20.21 13.62
N ARG A 1051 -5.36 -20.24 12.87
CA ARG A 1051 -6.52 -19.39 13.14
C ARG A 1051 -7.08 -19.58 14.55
N GLY A 1052 -7.36 -18.46 15.21
CA GLY A 1052 -7.87 -18.39 16.58
C GLY A 1052 -6.81 -18.47 17.67
N PHE A 1053 -5.62 -19.04 17.44
CA PHE A 1053 -4.61 -19.17 18.50
C PHE A 1053 -4.27 -17.81 19.16
N GLN A 1054 -3.99 -17.86 20.46
CA GLN A 1054 -3.58 -16.68 21.23
C GLN A 1054 -2.07 -16.75 21.53
N MET A 1055 -1.43 -15.60 21.74
CA MET A 1055 -0.01 -15.56 22.08
C MET A 1055 0.21 -15.85 23.56
N HIS A 1056 1.19 -16.68 23.90
CA HIS A 1056 1.60 -16.95 25.27
C HIS A 1056 2.26 -15.72 25.90
N SER A 1057 2.06 -15.48 27.19
CA SER A 1057 2.59 -14.31 27.94
C SER A 1057 4.09 -14.08 27.77
N LYS A 1058 4.85 -15.16 27.55
CA LYS A 1058 6.30 -15.16 27.41
C LYS A 1058 6.80 -15.59 26.03
N TYR A 1059 5.98 -15.43 24.99
CA TYR A 1059 6.35 -15.90 23.64
C TYR A 1059 7.67 -15.30 23.13
N LEU A 1060 7.99 -14.05 23.49
CA LEU A 1060 9.25 -13.37 23.16
C LEU A 1060 10.47 -13.94 23.92
N GLU A 1061 10.27 -14.69 25.00
CA GLU A 1061 11.35 -15.39 25.72
C GLU A 1061 11.63 -16.79 25.10
N SER A 1062 10.76 -17.26 24.21
CA SER A 1062 10.95 -18.54 23.52
C SER A 1062 12.09 -18.44 22.52
N GLU A 1063 13.10 -19.29 22.66
CA GLU A 1063 14.22 -19.41 21.73
C GLU A 1063 13.73 -19.71 20.30
N GLY A 1064 12.74 -20.59 20.17
CA GLY A 1064 12.18 -20.98 18.88
C GLY A 1064 11.51 -19.82 18.13
N PHE A 1065 10.73 -18.99 18.83
CA PHE A 1065 10.09 -17.82 18.22
C PHE A 1065 11.11 -16.71 17.94
N SER A 1066 12.01 -16.44 18.89
CA SER A 1066 13.00 -15.37 18.80
C SER A 1066 13.97 -15.56 17.63
N THR A 1067 14.32 -16.82 17.32
CA THR A 1067 15.19 -17.19 16.18
C THR A 1067 14.58 -16.81 14.82
N TRP A 1068 13.25 -16.80 14.73
CA TRP A 1068 12.51 -16.53 13.49
C TRP A 1068 11.69 -15.24 13.55
N LYS A 1069 12.04 -14.37 14.51
CA LYS A 1069 11.44 -13.05 14.68
C LYS A 1069 12.03 -12.11 13.64
N ASP A 1070 11.27 -11.82 12.60
CA ASP A 1070 11.78 -11.12 11.42
C ASP A 1070 11.30 -9.67 11.33
N THR A 1071 10.11 -9.38 11.85
CA THR A 1071 9.47 -8.07 11.63
C THR A 1071 9.11 -7.36 12.93
N VAL A 1072 8.93 -6.05 12.84
CA VAL A 1072 8.48 -5.22 13.98
C VAL A 1072 7.11 -5.68 14.48
N ILE A 1073 6.26 -6.18 13.57
CA ILE A 1073 4.92 -6.74 13.86
C ILE A 1073 5.01 -7.92 14.84
N ASP A 1074 6.09 -8.70 14.82
CA ASP A 1074 6.27 -9.85 15.71
C ASP A 1074 6.32 -9.46 17.20
N SER A 1075 6.54 -8.17 17.50
CA SER A 1075 6.51 -7.62 18.87
C SER A 1075 5.10 -7.21 19.33
N PHE A 1076 4.10 -7.28 18.44
CA PHE A 1076 2.72 -6.85 18.69
C PHE A 1076 1.75 -8.04 18.60
N PRO A 1077 1.41 -8.69 19.74
CA PRO A 1077 0.64 -9.93 19.74
C PRO A 1077 -0.78 -9.76 19.17
N ASN A 1078 -1.41 -8.60 19.36
CA ASN A 1078 -2.73 -8.32 18.79
C ASN A 1078 -2.70 -8.36 17.26
N LYS A 1079 -1.68 -7.76 16.63
CA LYS A 1079 -1.50 -7.78 15.18
C LYS A 1079 -1.18 -9.19 14.67
N LEU A 1080 -0.37 -9.96 15.40
CA LEU A 1080 -0.13 -11.36 15.06
C LEU A 1080 -1.42 -12.19 15.08
N MET A 1081 -2.27 -11.98 16.09
CA MET A 1081 -3.57 -12.65 16.18
C MET A 1081 -4.53 -12.22 15.06
N GLU A 1082 -4.55 -10.94 14.67
CA GLU A 1082 -5.28 -10.48 13.48
C GLU A 1082 -4.80 -11.19 12.22
N THR A 1083 -3.49 -11.18 11.97
CA THR A 1083 -2.92 -11.85 10.78
C THR A 1083 -3.15 -13.36 10.77
N ALA A 1084 -3.28 -13.99 11.95
CA ALA A 1084 -3.61 -15.40 12.09
C ALA A 1084 -5.07 -15.71 11.74
N ASN A 1085 -5.98 -14.72 11.86
CA ASN A 1085 -7.38 -14.88 11.46
C ASN A 1085 -7.57 -14.78 9.94
N ASP A 1086 -6.68 -14.07 9.25
CA ASP A 1086 -6.64 -14.01 7.79
C ASP A 1086 -6.09 -15.30 7.18
N ASP A 1087 -6.56 -15.64 5.98
CA ASP A 1087 -6.05 -16.75 5.18
C ASP A 1087 -4.54 -16.59 4.87
N LEU A 1088 -3.84 -17.71 4.70
CA LEU A 1088 -2.43 -17.76 4.30
C LEU A 1088 -2.31 -17.38 2.83
N SER A 1089 -1.57 -16.32 2.54
CA SER A 1089 -1.26 -15.89 1.17
C SER A 1089 0.17 -16.35 0.85
N LEU A 1090 0.30 -17.51 0.21
CA LEU A 1090 1.59 -18.16 0.04
C LEU A 1090 2.17 -17.90 -1.35
N VAL A 1091 3.46 -17.54 -1.37
CA VAL A 1091 4.20 -17.20 -2.60
C VAL A 1091 5.59 -17.85 -2.61
N ASP A 1092 6.20 -17.86 -3.79
CA ASP A 1092 7.59 -18.28 -4.02
C ASP A 1092 8.57 -17.50 -3.12
N THR A 1093 9.56 -18.19 -2.58
CA THR A 1093 10.66 -17.58 -1.82
C THR A 1093 11.48 -16.59 -2.65
N GLY A 1094 11.45 -16.70 -3.99
CA GLY A 1094 12.07 -15.74 -4.92
C GLY A 1094 11.59 -14.29 -4.76
N PHE A 1095 10.40 -14.07 -4.18
CA PHE A 1095 9.93 -12.73 -3.81
C PHE A 1095 10.71 -12.08 -2.66
N PHE A 1096 11.54 -12.85 -1.94
CA PHE A 1096 12.34 -12.36 -0.82
C PHE A 1096 13.82 -12.72 -0.93
N ILE A 1097 14.17 -14.00 -0.76
CA ILE A 1097 15.53 -14.52 -0.91
C ILE A 1097 15.41 -15.86 -1.63
N ASN A 1098 16.08 -15.98 -2.77
CA ASN A 1098 16.07 -17.16 -3.61
C ASN A 1098 16.85 -18.34 -2.97
N THR A 1099 16.33 -18.94 -1.89
CA THR A 1099 17.03 -20.01 -1.15
C THR A 1099 16.14 -20.91 -0.29
N SER A 1100 16.53 -22.19 -0.15
CA SER A 1100 15.85 -23.20 0.68
C SER A 1100 16.53 -23.48 2.03
N TYR A 1101 17.47 -22.65 2.48
CA TYR A 1101 18.15 -22.82 3.78
C TYR A 1101 17.26 -22.84 5.02
N PRO A 1102 16.21 -22.00 5.18
CA PRO A 1102 15.58 -21.78 6.49
C PRO A 1102 15.07 -23.05 7.18
N PRO A 1103 14.35 -23.97 6.52
CA PRO A 1103 13.95 -25.22 7.17
C PRO A 1103 15.14 -26.12 7.53
N LEU A 1104 16.22 -26.12 6.73
CA LEU A 1104 17.39 -26.97 6.97
C LEU A 1104 18.16 -26.55 8.23
N LEU A 1105 18.16 -25.26 8.56
CA LEU A 1105 18.82 -24.72 9.77
C LEU A 1105 17.91 -24.72 11.01
N ARG A 1106 16.79 -25.45 10.98
CA ARG A 1106 16.02 -25.75 12.19
C ARG A 1106 16.93 -26.45 13.19
N SER A 1107 16.99 -25.93 14.42
CA SER A 1107 17.97 -26.36 15.44
C SER A 1107 17.98 -27.86 15.73
N LYS A 1108 16.84 -28.55 15.58
CA LYS A 1108 16.72 -30.01 15.80
C LYS A 1108 17.09 -30.89 14.59
N ARG A 1109 17.32 -30.33 13.40
CA ARG A 1109 17.85 -31.09 12.25
C ARG A 1109 19.36 -31.29 12.34
N GLU A 1110 20.07 -30.43 13.08
CA GLU A 1110 21.52 -30.51 13.33
C GLU A 1110 22.33 -30.83 12.08
N VAL A 1111 22.09 -30.10 10.99
CA VAL A 1111 22.78 -30.32 9.72
C VAL A 1111 24.27 -29.98 9.88
N ASP A 1112 25.14 -30.91 9.50
CA ASP A 1112 26.60 -30.77 9.65
C ASP A 1112 27.25 -30.28 8.35
N VAL A 1113 26.73 -30.71 7.20
CA VAL A 1113 27.25 -30.36 5.86
C VAL A 1113 26.10 -29.98 4.95
N ILE A 1114 26.22 -28.84 4.25
CA ILE A 1114 25.25 -28.37 3.26
C ILE A 1114 25.93 -28.26 1.90
N LEU A 1115 25.40 -28.97 0.92
CA LEU A 1115 25.70 -28.75 -0.50
C LEU A 1115 24.72 -27.70 -1.03
N HIS A 1116 25.21 -26.49 -1.25
CA HIS A 1116 24.45 -25.42 -1.87
C HIS A 1116 24.66 -25.48 -3.38
N LEU A 1117 23.65 -25.96 -4.08
CA LEU A 1117 23.62 -26.01 -5.54
C LEU A 1117 22.89 -24.77 -6.06
N ASN A 1118 23.66 -23.78 -6.50
CA ASN A 1118 23.10 -22.52 -6.94
C ASN A 1118 22.73 -22.58 -8.41
N TYR A 1119 21.47 -22.25 -8.69
CA TYR A 1119 20.89 -22.13 -10.00
C TYR A 1119 20.20 -20.76 -10.13
N SER A 1120 20.88 -19.66 -9.83
CA SER A 1120 20.40 -18.32 -10.20
C SER A 1120 20.86 -17.95 -11.62
N GLY A 1121 20.08 -17.14 -12.34
CA GLY A 1121 20.36 -16.69 -13.72
C GLY A 1121 21.25 -15.45 -13.77
N GLY A 1122 21.10 -14.56 -12.78
CA GLY A 1122 21.94 -13.38 -12.58
C GLY A 1122 23.15 -13.63 -11.68
N SER A 1123 23.35 -12.77 -10.67
CA SER A 1123 24.47 -12.89 -9.74
C SER A 1123 24.47 -14.24 -9.01
N GLN A 1124 25.54 -15.01 -9.23
CA GLN A 1124 25.68 -16.33 -8.62
C GLN A 1124 25.89 -16.26 -7.10
N THR A 1125 26.46 -15.18 -6.58
CA THR A 1125 26.82 -15.05 -5.16
C THR A 1125 25.75 -14.34 -4.33
N LEU A 1126 24.87 -13.56 -4.97
CA LEU A 1126 23.88 -12.72 -4.27
C LEU A 1126 22.95 -13.51 -3.33
N PRO A 1127 22.35 -14.66 -3.71
CA PRO A 1127 21.48 -15.40 -2.78
C PRO A 1127 22.22 -15.88 -1.53
N LEU A 1128 23.48 -16.29 -1.66
CA LEU A 1128 24.32 -16.71 -0.55
C LEU A 1128 24.69 -15.53 0.37
N ASP A 1129 25.04 -14.38 -0.21
CA ASP A 1129 25.36 -13.16 0.55
C ASP A 1129 24.13 -12.65 1.33
N GLN A 1130 22.95 -12.65 0.69
CA GLN A 1130 21.69 -12.23 1.31
C GLN A 1130 21.29 -13.13 2.48
N ILE A 1131 21.36 -14.45 2.31
CA ILE A 1131 20.95 -15.38 3.37
C ILE A 1131 21.96 -15.41 4.52
N ALA A 1132 23.26 -15.26 4.25
CA ALA A 1132 24.27 -15.11 5.30
C ALA A 1132 24.02 -13.86 6.15
N LYS A 1133 23.68 -12.73 5.51
CA LYS A 1133 23.29 -11.50 6.20
C LYS A 1133 22.01 -11.68 7.03
N TYR A 1134 21.01 -12.36 6.47
CA TYR A 1134 19.77 -12.67 7.18
C TYR A 1134 20.03 -13.52 8.44
N PHE A 1135 20.79 -14.61 8.33
CA PHE A 1135 21.13 -15.46 9.48
C PHE A 1135 21.98 -14.76 10.53
N SER A 1136 22.93 -13.90 10.11
CA SER A 1136 23.69 -13.06 11.03
C SER A 1136 22.77 -12.12 11.84
N GLY A 1137 21.79 -11.49 11.19
CA GLY A 1137 20.80 -10.65 11.85
C GLY A 1137 19.88 -11.40 12.84
N GLN A 1138 19.57 -12.66 12.54
CA GLN A 1138 18.73 -13.53 13.38
C GLN A 1138 19.51 -14.28 14.46
N GLY A 1139 20.85 -14.25 14.44
CA GLY A 1139 21.70 -15.04 15.33
C GLY A 1139 21.69 -16.55 15.04
N ILE A 1140 21.32 -16.95 13.83
CA ILE A 1140 21.34 -18.36 13.39
C ILE A 1140 22.80 -18.73 13.04
N PRO A 1141 23.37 -19.82 13.60
CA PRO A 1141 24.73 -20.25 13.29
C PRO A 1141 24.93 -20.56 11.80
N PHE A 1142 25.79 -19.78 11.15
CA PHE A 1142 26.12 -19.93 9.72
C PHE A 1142 27.59 -19.54 9.50
N PRO A 1143 28.34 -20.21 8.60
CA PRO A 1143 29.74 -19.86 8.38
C PRO A 1143 29.88 -18.48 7.73
N LYS A 1144 31.01 -17.82 8.00
CA LYS A 1144 31.36 -16.55 7.33
C LYS A 1144 31.62 -16.81 5.85
N ILE A 1145 30.96 -16.02 5.00
CA ILE A 1145 31.08 -16.11 3.55
C ILE A 1145 32.06 -15.03 3.07
N GLU A 1146 33.27 -15.45 2.70
CA GLU A 1146 34.31 -14.57 2.16
C GLU A 1146 34.79 -15.14 0.83
N ILE A 1147 34.47 -14.46 -0.27
CA ILE A 1147 34.93 -14.76 -1.63
C ILE A 1147 35.78 -13.58 -2.07
N SER A 1148 36.99 -13.84 -2.56
CA SER A 1148 37.90 -12.79 -3.01
C SER A 1148 37.35 -12.06 -4.24
N GLU A 1149 37.68 -10.77 -4.40
CA GLU A 1149 37.21 -9.98 -5.56
C GLU A 1149 37.66 -10.60 -6.90
N GLU A 1150 38.86 -11.18 -6.96
CA GLU A 1150 39.36 -11.91 -8.14
C GLU A 1150 38.49 -13.14 -8.47
N ASP A 1151 38.08 -13.89 -7.44
CA ASP A 1151 37.17 -15.03 -7.59
C ASP A 1151 35.73 -14.58 -7.90
N ARG A 1152 35.29 -13.39 -7.48
CA ARG A 1152 33.96 -12.84 -7.85
C ARG A 1152 33.89 -12.48 -9.33
N GLU A 1153 35.00 -12.02 -9.93
CA GLU A 1153 35.08 -11.81 -11.37
C GLU A 1153 35.13 -13.13 -12.15
N ASN A 1154 35.81 -14.16 -11.61
CA ASN A 1154 35.98 -15.46 -12.25
C ASN A 1154 35.68 -16.62 -11.28
N LEU A 1155 34.39 -16.93 -11.12
CA LEU A 1155 33.95 -17.94 -10.17
C LEU A 1155 34.39 -19.37 -10.55
N LYS A 1156 34.92 -20.10 -9.57
CA LYS A 1156 35.25 -21.54 -9.62
C LYS A 1156 34.00 -22.39 -9.41
N GLU A 1157 34.08 -23.68 -9.75
CA GLU A 1157 32.93 -24.60 -9.65
C GLU A 1157 32.52 -24.95 -8.22
N CYS A 1158 33.39 -24.77 -7.21
CA CYS A 1158 33.07 -25.07 -5.82
C CYS A 1158 33.89 -24.23 -4.82
N TYR A 1159 33.23 -23.75 -3.78
CA TYR A 1159 33.83 -23.08 -2.61
C TYR A 1159 33.44 -23.80 -1.33
N VAL A 1160 34.32 -23.82 -0.34
CA VAL A 1160 34.07 -24.45 0.96
C VAL A 1160 34.17 -23.39 2.05
N PHE A 1161 33.09 -23.20 2.80
CA PHE A 1161 33.00 -22.29 3.93
C PHE A 1161 32.90 -23.09 5.24
N GLU A 1162 33.81 -22.80 6.16
CA GLU A 1162 33.90 -23.44 7.47
C GLU A 1162 34.13 -22.38 8.54
N ASP A 1163 33.52 -22.56 9.70
CA ASP A 1163 33.79 -21.72 10.87
C ASP A 1163 34.28 -22.61 12.01
N ALA A 1164 35.57 -22.48 12.34
CA ALA A 1164 36.19 -23.23 13.43
C ALA A 1164 35.77 -22.71 14.82
N ASP A 1165 35.35 -21.44 14.91
CA ASP A 1165 34.98 -20.80 16.17
C ASP A 1165 33.51 -21.08 16.54
N SER A 1166 32.69 -21.46 15.57
CA SER A 1166 31.29 -21.85 15.76
C SER A 1166 31.06 -23.33 15.43
N PRO A 1167 31.30 -24.26 16.37
CA PRO A 1167 31.14 -25.69 16.12
C PRO A 1167 29.70 -26.11 15.83
N GLN A 1168 28.71 -25.23 16.04
CA GLN A 1168 27.30 -25.46 15.70
C GLN A 1168 26.96 -25.07 14.25
N ALA A 1169 27.80 -24.28 13.58
CA ALA A 1169 27.58 -23.90 12.19
C ALA A 1169 27.90 -25.07 11.24
N PRO A 1170 27.08 -25.28 10.18
CA PRO A 1170 27.35 -26.30 9.17
C PRO A 1170 28.54 -25.89 8.28
N THR A 1171 29.24 -26.88 7.73
CA THR A 1171 30.14 -26.64 6.60
C THR A 1171 29.32 -26.50 5.33
N VAL A 1172 29.53 -25.41 4.60
CA VAL A 1172 28.79 -25.12 3.36
C VAL A 1172 29.72 -25.31 2.16
N LEU A 1173 29.35 -26.20 1.25
CA LEU A 1173 29.96 -26.33 -0.07
C LEU A 1173 29.07 -25.63 -1.08
N PHE A 1174 29.56 -24.53 -1.63
CA PHE A 1174 28.81 -23.70 -2.56
C PHE A 1174 29.24 -23.98 -4.00
N PHE A 1175 28.27 -24.42 -4.81
CA PHE A 1175 28.42 -24.73 -6.23
C PHE A 1175 27.68 -23.67 -7.06
N PRO A 1176 28.35 -22.60 -7.52
CA PRO A 1176 27.77 -21.66 -8.45
C PRO A 1176 27.53 -22.32 -9.83
N LEU A 1177 26.52 -21.85 -10.57
CA LEU A 1177 26.27 -22.32 -11.93
C LEU A 1177 27.23 -21.62 -12.89
N VAL A 1178 28.41 -22.21 -13.08
CA VAL A 1178 29.49 -21.64 -13.88
C VAL A 1178 30.05 -22.65 -14.87
N ASN A 1179 30.51 -22.14 -16.02
CA ASN A 1179 31.25 -22.93 -17.00
C ASN A 1179 32.74 -22.53 -16.98
N ASP A 1180 33.45 -22.98 -15.95
CA ASP A 1180 34.88 -22.70 -15.83
C ASP A 1180 35.74 -23.77 -16.53
N THR A 1181 36.08 -24.87 -15.88
CA THR A 1181 36.98 -25.88 -16.48
C THR A 1181 36.28 -26.77 -17.52
N PHE A 1182 34.95 -26.91 -17.46
CA PHE A 1182 34.16 -27.72 -18.41
C PHE A 1182 34.31 -27.29 -19.88
N LYS A 1183 34.60 -26.00 -20.12
CA LYS A 1183 34.90 -25.49 -21.48
C LYS A 1183 36.10 -26.19 -22.13
N LYS A 1184 37.05 -26.68 -21.33
CA LYS A 1184 38.28 -27.35 -21.77
C LYS A 1184 38.25 -28.87 -21.54
N TYR A 1185 37.58 -29.33 -20.50
CA TYR A 1185 37.55 -30.73 -20.08
C TYR A 1185 36.16 -31.35 -20.28
N LYS A 1186 36.09 -32.59 -20.77
CA LYS A 1186 34.81 -33.32 -20.89
C LYS A 1186 34.47 -34.17 -19.67
N ALA A 1187 35.50 -34.57 -18.92
CA ALA A 1187 35.41 -35.28 -17.66
C ALA A 1187 36.61 -34.84 -16.79
N PRO A 1188 36.56 -35.00 -15.45
CA PRO A 1188 37.65 -34.57 -14.58
C PRO A 1188 39.01 -35.13 -15.04
N GLY A 1189 39.94 -34.24 -15.41
CA GLY A 1189 41.26 -34.60 -15.92
C GLY A 1189 41.35 -35.05 -17.39
N VAL A 1190 40.24 -35.04 -18.16
CA VAL A 1190 40.20 -35.46 -19.57
C VAL A 1190 39.91 -34.26 -20.47
N GLU A 1191 40.92 -33.79 -21.21
CA GLU A 1191 40.79 -32.66 -22.15
C GLU A 1191 39.95 -33.02 -23.38
N ARG A 1192 39.21 -32.03 -23.91
CA ARG A 1192 38.43 -32.14 -25.15
C ARG A 1192 39.34 -32.09 -26.39
N THR A 1193 39.00 -32.84 -27.43
CA THR A 1193 39.63 -32.66 -28.75
C THR A 1193 39.08 -31.41 -29.45
N PRO A 1194 39.74 -30.88 -30.49
CA PRO A 1194 39.25 -29.71 -31.23
C PRO A 1194 37.81 -29.86 -31.75
N GLU A 1195 37.41 -31.08 -32.12
CA GLU A 1195 36.06 -31.41 -32.58
C GLU A 1195 35.02 -31.38 -31.45
N GLU A 1196 35.42 -31.68 -30.21
CA GLU A 1196 34.56 -31.74 -29.02
C GLU A 1196 34.44 -30.39 -28.29
N MET A 1197 35.17 -29.36 -28.73
CA MET A 1197 35.21 -28.04 -28.06
C MET A 1197 33.86 -27.31 -28.06
N ASP A 1198 33.01 -27.54 -29.06
CA ASP A 1198 31.71 -26.85 -29.16
C ASP A 1198 30.71 -27.32 -28.09
N GLU A 1199 30.83 -28.59 -27.65
CA GLU A 1199 30.02 -29.12 -26.55
C GLU A 1199 30.35 -28.48 -25.20
N GLY A 1200 31.60 -28.01 -25.02
CA GLY A 1200 32.04 -27.30 -23.81
C GLY A 1200 31.58 -25.83 -23.77
N LYS A 1201 31.03 -25.30 -24.87
CA LYS A 1201 30.47 -23.94 -24.92
C LYS A 1201 29.04 -23.97 -24.40
N VAL A 1202 28.93 -23.65 -23.12
CA VAL A 1202 27.67 -23.49 -22.40
C VAL A 1202 27.68 -22.10 -21.78
N ASP A 1203 26.80 -21.23 -22.26
CA ASP A 1203 26.64 -19.88 -21.73
C ASP A 1203 25.50 -19.89 -20.72
N VAL A 1204 25.84 -19.73 -19.43
CA VAL A 1204 24.88 -19.75 -18.32
C VAL A 1204 24.74 -18.40 -17.62
N CYS A 1205 25.53 -17.38 -18.01
CA CYS A 1205 25.61 -16.11 -17.31
C CYS A 1205 25.33 -14.89 -18.20
N SER A 1206 25.40 -14.99 -19.54
CA SER A 1206 25.16 -13.82 -20.38
C SER A 1206 23.67 -13.50 -20.51
N VAL A 1207 23.35 -12.24 -20.82
CA VAL A 1207 22.00 -11.77 -21.16
C VAL A 1207 21.38 -12.50 -22.37
N LEU A 1208 22.22 -13.13 -23.21
CA LEU A 1208 21.79 -13.91 -24.37
C LEU A 1208 21.75 -15.41 -24.10
N SER A 1209 22.05 -15.84 -22.87
CA SER A 1209 22.02 -17.23 -22.41
C SER A 1209 20.71 -17.92 -22.84
N PRO A 1210 20.75 -19.13 -23.41
CA PRO A 1210 19.55 -19.89 -23.71
C PRO A 1210 18.85 -20.45 -22.47
N PHE A 1211 19.41 -20.20 -21.27
CA PHE A 1211 18.91 -20.72 -20.00
C PHE A 1211 18.31 -19.62 -19.12
N THR A 1212 17.76 -18.55 -19.71
CA THR A 1212 17.09 -17.50 -18.93
C THR A 1212 15.97 -18.08 -18.07
N THR A 1213 15.67 -17.42 -16.95
CA THR A 1213 14.65 -17.89 -16.00
C THR A 1213 13.27 -18.00 -16.66
N ARG A 1214 12.94 -17.13 -17.63
CA ARG A 1214 11.67 -17.15 -18.40
C ARG A 1214 11.55 -18.29 -19.41
N GLU A 1215 12.65 -18.94 -19.79
CA GLU A 1215 12.62 -19.96 -20.83
C GLU A 1215 11.98 -21.27 -20.31
N VAL A 1216 10.86 -21.66 -20.91
CA VAL A 1216 10.10 -22.87 -20.56
C VAL A 1216 10.35 -24.05 -21.51
N CYS A 1217 11.11 -23.82 -22.60
CA CYS A 1217 11.49 -24.81 -23.60
C CYS A 1217 12.99 -24.80 -23.85
N PHE A 1218 13.66 -25.96 -23.77
CA PHE A 1218 15.03 -26.08 -24.26
C PHE A 1218 15.11 -26.92 -25.53
N SER A 1219 16.07 -26.59 -26.40
CA SER A 1219 16.50 -27.55 -27.41
C SER A 1219 17.16 -28.76 -26.73
N GLU A 1220 17.07 -29.93 -27.37
CA GLU A 1220 17.71 -31.15 -26.85
C GLU A 1220 19.21 -30.94 -26.56
N ASN A 1221 19.90 -30.22 -27.44
CA ASN A 1221 21.31 -29.90 -27.26
C ASN A 1221 21.56 -29.01 -26.04
N ASN A 1222 20.73 -27.99 -25.82
CA ASN A 1222 20.89 -27.11 -24.66
C ASN A 1222 20.59 -27.85 -23.35
N PHE A 1223 19.55 -28.68 -23.34
CA PHE A 1223 19.23 -29.54 -22.19
C PHE A 1223 20.42 -30.44 -21.83
N ASP A 1224 20.94 -31.19 -22.81
CA ASP A 1224 22.07 -32.10 -22.61
C ASP A 1224 23.33 -31.36 -22.14
N LYS A 1225 23.61 -30.16 -22.70
CA LYS A 1225 24.75 -29.32 -22.30
C LYS A 1225 24.66 -28.89 -20.84
N LEU A 1226 23.47 -28.48 -20.37
CA LEU A 1226 23.28 -28.04 -18.98
C LEU A 1226 23.35 -29.19 -17.98
N VAL A 1227 22.77 -30.36 -18.32
CA VAL A 1227 22.89 -31.57 -17.50
C VAL A 1227 24.37 -32.00 -17.39
N LYS A 1228 25.09 -32.05 -18.51
CA LYS A 1228 26.51 -32.42 -18.53
C LYS A 1228 27.39 -31.44 -17.77
N LEU A 1229 27.13 -30.13 -17.88
CA LEU A 1229 27.87 -29.11 -17.16
C LEU A 1229 27.73 -29.30 -15.63
N THR A 1230 26.50 -29.45 -15.15
CA THR A 1230 26.23 -29.58 -13.71
C THR A 1230 26.68 -30.92 -13.13
N ASP A 1231 26.55 -32.01 -13.91
CA ASP A 1231 27.17 -33.31 -13.61
C ASP A 1231 28.69 -33.19 -13.49
N TYR A 1232 29.35 -32.55 -14.46
CA TYR A 1232 30.79 -32.33 -14.43
C TYR A 1232 31.23 -31.49 -13.23
N ASN A 1233 30.55 -30.39 -12.92
CA ASN A 1233 30.94 -29.49 -11.83
C ASN A 1233 30.96 -30.22 -10.47
N VAL A 1234 30.02 -31.15 -10.25
CA VAL A 1234 30.01 -32.03 -9.08
C VAL A 1234 31.15 -33.04 -9.13
N LEU A 1235 31.32 -33.75 -10.25
CA LEU A 1235 32.36 -34.76 -10.44
C LEU A 1235 33.78 -34.18 -10.26
N ASN A 1236 34.03 -32.99 -10.77
CA ASN A 1236 35.33 -32.33 -10.71
C ASN A 1236 35.74 -31.95 -9.28
N ASN A 1237 34.77 -31.82 -8.36
CA ASN A 1237 34.98 -31.39 -6.98
C ASN A 1237 34.79 -32.51 -5.95
N GLU A 1238 34.81 -33.77 -6.36
CA GLU A 1238 34.71 -34.96 -5.50
C GLU A 1238 35.60 -34.85 -4.24
N LYS A 1239 36.87 -34.45 -4.41
CA LYS A 1239 37.83 -34.36 -3.31
C LYS A 1239 37.41 -33.37 -2.22
N LEU A 1240 36.79 -32.25 -2.59
CA LEU A 1240 36.31 -31.24 -1.63
C LEU A 1240 35.10 -31.77 -0.84
N ILE A 1241 34.17 -32.45 -1.52
CA ILE A 1241 33.01 -33.08 -0.89
C ILE A 1241 33.45 -34.15 0.11
N ILE A 1242 34.35 -35.07 -0.32
CA ILE A 1242 34.89 -36.13 0.54
C ILE A 1242 35.62 -35.54 1.76
N ARG A 1243 36.41 -34.47 1.57
CA ARG A 1243 37.09 -33.78 2.67
C ARG A 1243 36.10 -33.22 3.69
N ALA A 1244 35.05 -32.53 3.23
CA ALA A 1244 34.06 -31.96 4.13
C ALA A 1244 33.29 -33.04 4.91
N LEU A 1245 32.92 -34.14 4.26
CA LEU A 1245 32.28 -35.30 4.92
C LEU A 1245 33.21 -35.93 5.97
N SER A 1246 34.49 -36.08 5.65
CA SER A 1246 35.50 -36.60 6.59
C SER A 1246 35.63 -35.71 7.82
N LEU A 1247 35.65 -34.39 7.62
CA LEU A 1247 35.70 -33.42 8.72
C LEU A 1247 34.44 -33.45 9.57
N ALA A 1248 33.26 -33.60 8.97
CA ALA A 1248 32.00 -33.70 9.69
C ALA A 1248 31.94 -34.96 10.58
N VAL A 1249 32.39 -36.12 10.07
CA VAL A 1249 32.54 -37.36 10.87
C VAL A 1249 33.51 -37.13 12.03
N ALA A 1250 34.65 -36.49 11.78
CA ALA A 1250 35.63 -36.19 12.83
C ALA A 1250 35.05 -35.28 13.92
N ARG A 1251 34.30 -34.23 13.56
CA ARG A 1251 33.61 -33.34 14.51
C ARG A 1251 32.57 -34.08 15.35
N ARG A 1252 31.76 -34.94 14.73
CA ARG A 1252 30.75 -35.75 15.45
C ARG A 1252 31.39 -36.72 16.45
N ARG A 1253 32.55 -37.30 16.13
CA ARG A 1253 33.32 -38.14 17.06
C ARG A 1253 33.87 -37.37 18.26
N GLN A 1254 34.25 -36.10 18.07
CA GLN A 1254 34.80 -35.26 19.14
C GLN A 1254 33.73 -34.71 20.09
N ARG A 1255 32.49 -34.48 19.64
CA ARG A 1255 31.40 -33.94 20.48
C ARG A 1255 31.01 -34.83 21.69
N ASN A 1256 31.43 -36.08 21.73
CA ASN A 1256 31.10 -37.05 22.80
C ASN A 1256 32.30 -37.50 23.64
N TYR A 1257 33.44 -36.78 23.59
CA TYR A 1257 34.57 -36.94 24.51
C TYR A 1257 34.68 -35.76 25.48
#